data_AF-A0A1H6ISI7-F1
#
_entry.id   AF-A0A1H6ISI7-F1
#
_cell.length_a   1.000
_cell.length_b   1.000
_cell.length_c   1.000
_cell.angle_alpha   90.00
_cell.angle_beta   90.00
_cell.angle_gamma   90.00
#
_symmetry.space_group_name_H-M   'P 1'
#
loop_
_entity.id
_entity.type
_entity.pdbx_description
1 polymer ?
#
loop_
_entity_poly.entity_id
_entity_poly.type
_entity_poly.pdbx_seq_one_letter_code
_entity_poly.pdbx_strand_id
1 'polypeptide(L)'
;MKKVSKVMAALIATAVSAGATGSIAYAKSSGKVQKTAEKAKETDTAETAERKDNGENAYKDETVYVLCNSDSSIKNVVVSDWLKNAPALGNISDISELSDIVNVKGDEEFTVNGENISWQADGSDIYYKGNTNKDLPVDVDIEYTLDGKKVTPESIKGKSGHLVIRWTYKNNQKVKKNVNGTVKELYVPFMAASAAVLSTDNYLNVEVTNGKVISDGDRLIVVGMAFPGLGESLDLNKIEGMNIEIPDSFEISADVTNFEMNTSVTVVSNEIFSQLDIDNAADFGDLKDKLKELSDGAEKLTDGTASLYDGIKKLGGGTGELTSGIDKLLSGSLELKNGASELDSGAKKLADGAKTLSDSTGTFEAGLGSAKDGSSKLVAGIDQLSGGASQLGEGMDSAKAGSSALVDGFGKVSAGADALSSGLKDAKDGSDALTAGFTKVNEGAAALKSGAGTLTSGVGAVKDGSAQVKDGSAQLAAGAAALNDGAAKLSESAGQMSAGITSAKSGAEALAEGILNAKTGADQLSGGAAALSEGAAKLSDGIAAAGTSLDTTIAANEQALAALQALYQQSPSQELAVAIGTLQQTIEGQKQISASMAESGALGAGAASVKNGAAQLNGGIGQLSTGLEAAKSGSETLKGGLATLDEGGKALAAGASTLSGSTAQLSKGASDLSTGAASLDSGIGTLAGGSSQLIGGLDSLVNGIEQLSTGNASLNAGLGKLSTGAVDLSGGIGQLYNGAEALDGGLAQLSQGTLTLNGGIGQLSTGAVTLDDGLAQLFGGSKQFSSGAKTLYDSIKLLSTGATKLSGGSGELYSGIDKLKTGSKTLTDGVGQLESGAKALNDGMIKFNNEGISVLTGAVNENLPDIIENFKALRDASREYNSFSGISDKMDGSVKFIYLVDGTNK
;
A
#
# COMPACT_ATOMS: atom_id res chain seq x y z
N MET A 1 4.90 -47.75 24.98
CA MET A 1 5.30 -48.18 23.61
C MET A 1 5.97 -49.56 23.50
N LYS A 2 6.99 -49.93 24.31
CA LYS A 2 7.73 -51.21 24.14
C LYS A 2 6.90 -52.51 24.19
N LYS A 3 5.76 -52.55 24.90
CA LYS A 3 4.85 -53.72 24.94
C LYS A 3 3.96 -53.80 23.69
N VAL A 4 3.37 -52.67 23.28
CA VAL A 4 2.54 -52.53 22.07
C VAL A 4 3.29 -52.97 20.80
N SER A 5 4.55 -52.57 20.67
CA SER A 5 5.40 -52.98 19.54
C SER A 5 5.65 -54.50 19.46
N LYS A 6 5.61 -55.22 20.59
CA LYS A 6 5.78 -56.68 20.63
C LYS A 6 4.51 -57.41 20.20
N VAL A 7 3.33 -56.94 20.61
CA VAL A 7 2.02 -57.50 20.21
C VAL A 7 1.79 -57.31 18.70
N MET A 8 2.08 -56.11 18.18
CA MET A 8 2.05 -55.83 16.73
C MET A 8 2.98 -56.75 15.94
N ALA A 9 4.23 -56.91 16.39
CA ALA A 9 5.19 -57.78 15.73
C ALA A 9 4.76 -59.26 15.77
N ALA A 10 4.14 -59.72 16.87
CA ALA A 10 3.63 -61.08 16.99
C ALA A 10 2.45 -61.34 16.04
N LEU A 11 1.47 -60.43 15.97
CA LEU A 11 0.31 -60.56 15.07
C LEU A 11 0.72 -60.56 13.59
N ILE A 12 1.65 -59.68 13.21
CA ILE A 12 2.21 -59.66 11.84
C ILE A 12 2.98 -60.95 11.56
N ALA A 13 3.77 -61.45 12.52
CA ALA A 13 4.48 -62.72 12.36
C ALA A 13 3.54 -63.93 12.24
N THR A 14 2.39 -63.94 12.92
CA THR A 14 1.34 -64.96 12.75
C THR A 14 0.71 -64.91 11.36
N ALA A 15 0.37 -63.72 10.86
CA ALA A 15 -0.17 -63.55 9.50
C ALA A 15 0.83 -64.02 8.42
N VAL A 16 2.12 -63.71 8.60
CA VAL A 16 3.19 -64.09 7.66
C VAL A 16 3.52 -65.59 7.74
N SER A 17 3.54 -66.20 8.93
CA SER A 17 3.85 -67.63 9.10
C SER A 17 2.72 -68.57 8.64
N ALA A 18 1.45 -68.16 8.81
CA ALA A 18 0.29 -68.87 8.28
C ALA A 18 0.22 -68.82 6.74
N GLY A 19 0.73 -67.75 6.10
CA GLY A 19 0.86 -67.65 4.65
C GLY A 19 2.04 -68.45 4.06
N ALA A 20 3.09 -68.73 4.84
CA ALA A 20 4.30 -69.44 4.38
C ALA A 20 4.29 -70.95 4.64
N THR A 21 3.40 -71.47 5.49
CA THR A 21 3.21 -72.91 5.73
C THR A 21 1.82 -73.33 5.28
N GLY A 22 1.75 -74.16 4.24
CA GLY A 22 0.50 -74.65 3.68
C GLY A 22 -0.37 -75.33 4.74
N SER A 23 -1.41 -74.65 5.20
CA SER A 23 -2.42 -75.17 6.12
C SER A 23 -3.45 -76.01 5.36
N ILE A 24 -2.99 -77.12 4.79
CA ILE A 24 -3.84 -78.24 4.37
C ILE A 24 -3.32 -79.51 5.03
N ALA A 25 -3.48 -79.59 6.35
CA ALA A 25 -3.45 -80.87 7.07
C ALA A 25 -4.62 -81.03 8.04
N TYR A 26 -5.33 -79.94 8.40
CA TYR A 26 -6.27 -79.97 9.52
C TYR A 26 -7.75 -80.17 9.14
N ALA A 27 -8.12 -80.05 7.86
CA ALA A 27 -9.51 -80.14 7.40
C ALA A 27 -9.83 -81.36 6.50
N LYS A 28 -8.86 -82.27 6.25
CA LYS A 28 -9.03 -83.40 5.30
C LYS A 28 -9.19 -84.80 5.91
N SER A 29 -9.26 -84.94 7.24
CA SER A 29 -9.47 -86.24 7.90
C SER A 29 -10.91 -86.46 8.39
N SER A 30 -11.91 -86.15 7.56
CA SER A 30 -13.27 -86.65 7.73
C SER A 30 -13.43 -88.00 7.02
N GLY A 31 -12.79 -89.05 7.55
CA GLY A 31 -12.86 -90.40 6.99
C GLY A 31 -12.62 -91.49 8.04
N LYS A 32 -13.71 -92.17 8.43
CA LYS A 32 -13.84 -93.37 9.30
C LYS A 32 -12.55 -94.18 9.59
N VAL A 33 -12.27 -94.47 10.87
CA VAL A 33 -11.89 -95.82 11.35
C VAL A 33 -12.36 -96.03 12.80
N GLN A 34 -12.98 -97.18 13.04
CA GLN A 34 -13.42 -97.74 14.31
C GLN A 34 -12.34 -98.71 14.82
N LYS A 35 -11.97 -98.59 16.11
CA LYS A 35 -11.26 -99.54 17.01
C LYS A 35 -10.03 -100.32 16.48
N THR A 36 -8.91 -100.27 17.20
CA THR A 36 -8.45 -101.35 18.12
C THR A 36 -7.30 -100.80 18.97
N ALA A 37 -7.42 -100.90 20.30
CA ALA A 37 -6.36 -100.58 21.23
C ALA A 37 -5.46 -101.81 21.41
N GLU A 38 -4.18 -101.68 21.11
CA GLU A 38 -3.12 -102.51 21.68
C GLU A 38 -2.06 -101.60 22.28
N LYS A 39 -1.81 -101.80 23.58
CA LYS A 39 -0.78 -101.13 24.37
C LYS A 39 0.61 -101.55 23.86
N ALA A 40 1.46 -100.57 23.59
CA ALA A 40 2.89 -100.69 23.84
C ALA A 40 3.28 -99.60 24.85
N LYS A 41 3.57 -100.04 26.08
CA LYS A 41 4.27 -99.24 27.09
C LYS A 41 5.73 -99.15 26.66
N GLU A 42 6.22 -97.95 26.37
CA GLU A 42 7.60 -97.60 26.69
C GLU A 42 7.59 -96.32 27.52
N THR A 43 8.04 -96.51 28.75
CA THR A 43 8.44 -95.50 29.72
C THR A 43 9.51 -94.61 29.13
N ASP A 44 9.23 -93.31 29.05
CA ASP A 44 10.29 -92.32 29.19
C ASP A 44 9.86 -91.25 30.19
N THR A 45 10.84 -90.92 31.02
CA THR A 45 10.77 -90.17 32.26
C THR A 45 10.18 -88.78 32.11
N ALA A 46 9.21 -88.46 32.97
CA ALA A 46 8.69 -87.12 33.14
C ALA A 46 9.80 -86.17 33.61
N GLU A 47 10.34 -85.37 32.70
CA GLU A 47 10.92 -84.09 33.07
C GLU A 47 9.77 -83.14 33.45
N THR A 48 9.64 -82.91 34.75
CA THR A 48 8.88 -81.81 35.32
C THR A 48 9.44 -80.48 34.79
N ALA A 49 8.80 -79.92 33.77
CA ALA A 49 8.97 -78.51 33.44
C ALA A 49 8.32 -77.68 34.56
N GLU A 50 9.12 -76.90 35.28
CA GLU A 50 8.65 -75.91 36.25
C GLU A 50 7.64 -74.95 35.60
N ARG A 51 6.42 -74.89 36.14
CA ARG A 51 5.43 -73.86 35.77
C ARG A 51 5.91 -72.51 36.30
N LYS A 52 6.35 -71.64 35.39
CA LYS A 52 6.71 -70.25 35.70
C LYS A 52 5.51 -69.33 35.48
N ASP A 53 4.43 -69.50 36.25
CA ASP A 53 3.48 -68.40 36.46
C ASP A 53 2.56 -68.65 37.67
N ASN A 54 2.38 -67.64 38.52
CA ASN A 54 1.44 -67.63 39.65
C ASN A 54 0.12 -66.94 39.24
N GLY A 55 -0.46 -67.34 38.10
CA GLY A 55 -1.79 -66.87 37.72
C GLY A 55 -2.84 -67.39 38.70
N GLU A 56 -3.68 -66.51 39.26
CA GLU A 56 -4.74 -66.91 40.21
C GLU A 56 -5.88 -67.70 39.53
N ASN A 57 -6.06 -67.53 38.21
CA ASN A 57 -7.11 -68.14 37.41
C ASN A 57 -6.55 -68.95 36.21
N ALA A 58 -7.36 -69.86 35.67
CA ALA A 58 -7.10 -70.45 34.36
C ALA A 58 -7.27 -69.38 33.26
N TYR A 59 -6.69 -69.60 32.08
CA TYR A 59 -6.74 -68.64 30.97
C TYR A 59 -7.17 -69.32 29.66
N LYS A 60 -8.13 -68.75 28.94
CA LYS A 60 -8.60 -69.21 27.61
C LYS A 60 -7.92 -68.43 26.49
N ASP A 61 -7.14 -69.10 25.66
CA ASP A 61 -6.58 -68.55 24.43
C ASP A 61 -7.37 -69.13 23.25
N GLU A 62 -8.31 -68.34 22.74
CA GLU A 62 -9.26 -68.74 21.71
C GLU A 62 -8.80 -68.27 20.33
N THR A 63 -8.79 -69.20 19.37
CA THR A 63 -8.51 -68.91 17.97
C THR A 63 -9.66 -69.37 17.09
N VAL A 64 -10.33 -68.42 16.44
CA VAL A 64 -11.45 -68.66 15.54
C VAL A 64 -10.92 -68.70 14.10
N TYR A 65 -10.87 -69.88 13.50
CA TYR A 65 -10.51 -70.05 12.09
C TYR A 65 -11.75 -69.92 11.21
N VAL A 66 -11.78 -68.88 10.39
CA VAL A 66 -12.84 -68.63 9.41
C VAL A 66 -12.33 -69.07 8.05
N LEU A 67 -12.84 -70.19 7.54
CA LEU A 67 -12.44 -70.72 6.24
C LEU A 67 -13.34 -70.12 5.17
N CYS A 68 -12.78 -69.40 4.20
CA CYS A 68 -13.53 -68.75 3.14
C CYS A 68 -13.23 -69.33 1.75
N ASN A 69 -14.19 -69.19 0.83
CA ASN A 69 -13.97 -69.31 -0.61
C ASN A 69 -13.11 -68.15 -1.12
N SER A 70 -12.64 -68.26 -2.36
CA SER A 70 -11.91 -67.20 -3.07
C SER A 70 -12.69 -65.89 -3.19
N ASP A 71 -14.03 -65.95 -3.21
CA ASP A 71 -14.93 -64.79 -3.22
C ASP A 71 -15.24 -64.23 -1.82
N SER A 72 -14.46 -64.62 -0.80
CA SER A 72 -14.63 -64.29 0.63
C SER A 72 -15.86 -64.90 1.34
N SER A 73 -16.71 -65.68 0.65
CA SER A 73 -17.86 -66.34 1.30
C SER A 73 -17.43 -67.44 2.29
N ILE A 74 -18.07 -67.50 3.46
CA ILE A 74 -17.70 -68.41 4.56
C ILE A 74 -18.09 -69.86 4.23
N LYS A 75 -17.14 -70.79 4.38
CA LYS A 75 -17.32 -72.24 4.27
C LYS A 75 -17.64 -72.89 5.60
N ASN A 76 -16.83 -72.57 6.60
CA ASN A 76 -16.90 -73.15 7.93
C ASN A 76 -16.17 -72.25 8.92
N VAL A 77 -16.64 -72.22 10.17
CA VAL A 77 -15.98 -71.54 11.28
C VAL A 77 -15.62 -72.58 12.32
N VAL A 78 -14.31 -72.75 12.55
CA VAL A 78 -13.76 -73.69 13.53
C VAL A 78 -13.13 -72.88 14.66
N VAL A 79 -13.60 -73.09 15.87
CA VAL A 79 -13.02 -72.48 17.06
C VAL A 79 -12.07 -73.48 17.70
N SER A 80 -10.85 -73.03 18.01
CA SER A 80 -9.83 -73.78 18.72
C SER A 80 -9.53 -73.08 20.02
N ASP A 81 -9.79 -73.77 21.12
CA ASP A 81 -9.61 -73.26 22.47
C ASP A 81 -8.43 -73.94 23.16
N TRP A 82 -7.56 -73.13 23.75
CA TRP A 82 -6.51 -73.57 24.64
C TRP A 82 -6.77 -73.03 26.05
N LEU A 83 -7.19 -73.91 26.96
CA LEU A 83 -7.34 -73.59 28.37
C LEU A 83 -6.01 -73.84 29.07
N LYS A 84 -5.28 -72.76 29.36
CA LYS A 84 -4.03 -72.75 30.10
C LYS A 84 -4.33 -72.94 31.58
N ASN A 85 -3.88 -74.04 32.14
CA ASN A 85 -4.14 -74.42 33.53
C ASN A 85 -2.98 -73.98 34.44
N ALA A 86 -2.67 -72.68 34.43
CA ALA A 86 -1.61 -72.12 35.28
C ALA A 86 -1.75 -72.52 36.78
N PRO A 87 -2.96 -72.54 37.39
CA PRO A 87 -3.14 -72.94 38.79
C PRO A 87 -3.08 -74.45 39.06
N ALA A 88 -2.91 -75.29 38.03
CA ALA A 88 -2.89 -76.76 38.14
C ALA A 88 -4.19 -77.37 38.72
N LEU A 89 -5.34 -76.85 38.32
CA LEU A 89 -6.65 -77.34 38.74
C LEU A 89 -6.88 -78.78 38.25
N GLY A 90 -7.43 -79.63 39.12
CA GLY A 90 -7.87 -80.98 38.72
C GLY A 90 -9.10 -80.95 37.81
N ASN A 91 -9.95 -79.93 37.94
CA ASN A 91 -11.11 -79.69 37.09
C ASN A 91 -11.11 -78.26 36.57
N ILE A 92 -11.33 -78.09 35.27
CA ILE A 92 -11.52 -76.78 34.64
C ILE A 92 -12.95 -76.68 34.12
N SER A 93 -13.67 -75.65 34.55
CA SER A 93 -14.99 -75.31 34.02
C SER A 93 -14.85 -74.21 32.98
N ASP A 94 -15.46 -74.43 31.82
CA ASP A 94 -15.53 -73.49 30.71
C ASP A 94 -16.97 -73.33 30.21
N ILE A 95 -17.21 -72.30 29.42
CA ILE A 95 -18.47 -72.06 28.71
C ILE A 95 -18.17 -72.12 27.21
N SER A 96 -18.97 -72.87 26.46
CA SER A 96 -18.80 -72.99 25.02
C SER A 96 -20.12 -73.28 24.33
N GLU A 97 -20.45 -72.45 23.34
CA GLU A 97 -21.61 -72.62 22.44
C GLU A 97 -21.28 -73.51 21.23
N LEU A 98 -20.10 -74.15 21.21
CA LEU A 98 -19.61 -74.92 20.06
C LEU A 98 -20.35 -76.25 19.89
N SER A 99 -20.57 -76.62 18.63
CA SER A 99 -21.01 -77.97 18.25
C SER A 99 -19.83 -78.85 17.86
N ASP A 100 -19.99 -80.18 17.92
CA ASP A 100 -18.97 -81.17 17.55
C ASP A 100 -17.64 -80.99 18.31
N ILE A 101 -17.73 -80.80 19.63
CA ILE A 101 -16.55 -80.56 20.48
C ILE A 101 -15.68 -81.81 20.54
N VAL A 102 -14.38 -81.62 20.29
CA VAL A 102 -13.36 -82.67 20.29
C VAL A 102 -12.15 -82.22 21.09
N ASN A 103 -11.68 -83.06 22.03
CA ASN A 103 -10.36 -82.91 22.63
C ASN A 103 -9.30 -83.16 21.54
N VAL A 104 -8.44 -82.18 21.28
CA VAL A 104 -7.44 -82.26 20.21
C VAL A 104 -6.06 -82.68 20.68
N LYS A 105 -5.82 -82.70 22.00
CA LYS A 105 -4.50 -83.04 22.56
C LYS A 105 -4.65 -83.59 23.99
N GLY A 106 -4.45 -84.90 24.11
CA GLY A 106 -4.56 -85.65 25.35
C GLY A 106 -5.74 -86.63 25.34
N ASP A 107 -6.01 -87.27 26.46
CA ASP A 107 -7.12 -88.20 26.69
C ASP A 107 -8.05 -87.74 27.82
N GLU A 108 -7.97 -86.46 28.22
CA GLU A 108 -8.82 -85.85 29.24
C GLU A 108 -10.30 -85.93 28.83
N GLU A 109 -11.12 -86.46 29.75
CA GLU A 109 -12.56 -86.56 29.57
C GLU A 109 -13.26 -85.24 29.91
N PHE A 110 -14.37 -84.97 29.21
CA PHE A 110 -15.21 -83.81 29.47
C PHE A 110 -16.70 -84.17 29.47
N THR A 111 -17.47 -83.34 30.17
CA THR A 111 -18.93 -83.40 30.17
C THR A 111 -19.50 -82.07 29.70
N VAL A 112 -20.55 -82.13 28.90
CA VAL A 112 -21.25 -80.95 28.36
C VAL A 112 -22.66 -80.92 28.94
N ASN A 113 -23.06 -79.80 29.53
CA ASN A 113 -24.40 -79.56 30.07
C ASN A 113 -24.90 -78.16 29.69
N GLY A 114 -25.69 -78.09 28.62
CA GLY A 114 -26.01 -76.82 27.97
C GLY A 114 -24.72 -76.23 27.38
N GLU A 115 -24.43 -74.97 27.72
CA GLU A 115 -23.21 -74.27 27.32
C GLU A 115 -22.04 -74.54 28.29
N ASN A 116 -22.26 -75.20 29.42
CA ASN A 116 -21.21 -75.47 30.40
C ASN A 116 -20.43 -76.74 30.03
N ILE A 117 -19.10 -76.64 30.06
CA ILE A 117 -18.19 -77.75 29.85
C ILE A 117 -17.31 -77.92 31.08
N SER A 118 -17.21 -79.16 31.58
CA SER A 118 -16.30 -79.49 32.66
C SER A 118 -15.27 -80.50 32.19
N TRP A 119 -14.00 -80.11 32.26
CA TRP A 119 -12.83 -80.91 31.88
C TRP A 119 -12.15 -81.51 33.11
N GLN A 120 -11.87 -82.82 33.07
CA GLN A 120 -11.00 -83.49 34.04
C GLN A 120 -9.53 -83.24 33.65
N ALA A 121 -9.01 -82.08 34.06
CA ALA A 121 -7.71 -81.61 33.59
C ALA A 121 -6.53 -82.22 34.33
N ASP A 122 -6.69 -82.64 35.58
CA ASP A 122 -5.60 -83.22 36.41
C ASP A 122 -4.28 -82.42 36.37
N GLY A 123 -4.42 -81.09 36.32
CA GLY A 123 -3.31 -80.16 36.21
C GLY A 123 -2.88 -79.84 34.78
N SER A 124 -3.21 -80.64 33.76
CA SER A 124 -2.87 -80.38 32.36
C SER A 124 -3.59 -79.17 31.78
N ASP A 125 -3.01 -78.60 30.72
CA ASP A 125 -3.71 -77.68 29.82
C ASP A 125 -4.70 -78.47 28.97
N ILE A 126 -5.84 -77.85 28.62
CA ILE A 126 -6.83 -78.46 27.75
C ILE A 126 -6.77 -77.80 26.38
N TYR A 127 -6.81 -78.62 25.33
CA TYR A 127 -6.95 -78.14 23.97
C TYR A 127 -8.17 -78.81 23.35
N TYR A 128 -9.14 -78.02 22.92
CA TYR A 128 -10.32 -78.54 22.26
C TYR A 128 -10.71 -77.69 21.06
N LYS A 129 -11.51 -78.27 20.16
CA LYS A 129 -12.06 -77.55 19.02
C LYS A 129 -13.53 -77.90 18.82
N GLY A 130 -14.25 -77.02 18.15
CA GLY A 130 -15.62 -77.25 17.69
C GLY A 130 -15.99 -76.33 16.54
N ASN A 131 -17.19 -76.52 15.99
CA ASN A 131 -17.76 -75.70 14.93
C ASN A 131 -18.78 -74.70 15.49
N THR A 132 -19.01 -73.60 14.78
CA THR A 132 -20.05 -72.63 15.13
C THR A 132 -20.63 -71.96 13.89
N ASN A 133 -21.88 -71.49 14.00
CA ASN A 133 -22.56 -70.68 13.00
C ASN A 133 -22.87 -69.27 13.53
N LYS A 134 -22.21 -68.85 14.62
CA LYS A 134 -22.37 -67.53 15.22
C LYS A 134 -21.84 -66.44 14.29
N ASP A 135 -22.51 -65.30 14.25
CA ASP A 135 -22.08 -64.13 13.48
C ASP A 135 -20.70 -63.65 13.93
N LEU A 136 -19.83 -63.35 12.98
CA LEU A 136 -18.46 -62.90 13.26
C LEU A 136 -18.45 -61.41 13.65
N PRO A 137 -17.54 -60.99 14.56
CA PRO A 137 -17.50 -59.59 15.00
C PRO A 137 -16.99 -58.63 13.93
N VAL A 138 -16.22 -59.12 12.97
CA VAL A 138 -15.73 -58.35 11.83
C VAL A 138 -15.96 -59.14 10.55
N ASP A 139 -16.66 -58.58 9.57
CA ASP A 139 -16.72 -59.17 8.23
C ASP A 139 -15.45 -58.79 7.45
N VAL A 140 -14.94 -59.74 6.67
CA VAL A 140 -13.82 -59.52 5.73
C VAL A 140 -14.37 -59.70 4.32
N ASP A 141 -14.51 -58.60 3.58
CA ASP A 141 -14.93 -58.61 2.18
C ASP A 141 -13.74 -58.29 1.29
N ILE A 142 -13.56 -59.06 0.20
CA ILE A 142 -12.46 -58.88 -0.73
C ILE A 142 -13.01 -58.60 -2.13
N GLU A 143 -12.76 -57.39 -2.62
CA GLU A 143 -13.17 -56.97 -3.95
C GLU A 143 -11.99 -56.92 -4.91
N TYR A 144 -12.21 -57.44 -6.13
CA TYR A 144 -11.23 -57.43 -7.20
C TYR A 144 -11.72 -56.51 -8.31
N THR A 145 -10.85 -55.62 -8.79
CA THR A 145 -11.08 -54.85 -10.01
C THR A 145 -9.90 -55.00 -10.97
N LEU A 146 -10.18 -55.32 -12.23
CA LEU A 146 -9.19 -55.41 -13.31
C LEU A 146 -9.50 -54.34 -14.35
N ASP A 147 -8.52 -53.48 -14.64
CA ASP A 147 -8.66 -52.31 -15.52
C ASP A 147 -9.87 -51.42 -15.14
N GLY A 148 -10.07 -51.24 -13.83
CA GLY A 148 -11.16 -50.46 -13.25
C GLY A 148 -12.55 -51.12 -13.29
N LYS A 149 -12.66 -52.39 -13.72
CA LYS A 149 -13.94 -53.13 -13.74
C LYS A 149 -13.99 -54.17 -12.62
N LYS A 150 -15.08 -54.21 -11.86
CA LYS A 150 -15.34 -55.25 -10.85
C LYS A 150 -15.42 -56.62 -11.50
N VAL A 151 -14.74 -57.59 -10.89
CA VAL A 151 -14.55 -58.95 -11.41
C VAL A 151 -14.59 -59.96 -10.27
N THR A 152 -14.83 -61.25 -10.57
CA THR A 152 -14.70 -62.34 -9.58
C THR A 152 -13.34 -63.02 -9.71
N PRO A 153 -12.75 -63.55 -8.62
CA PRO A 153 -11.47 -64.26 -8.63
C PRO A 153 -11.38 -65.35 -9.71
N GLU A 154 -12.45 -66.13 -9.90
CA GLU A 154 -12.52 -67.20 -10.88
C GLU A 154 -12.51 -66.67 -12.32
N SER A 155 -13.15 -65.52 -12.54
CA SER A 155 -13.25 -64.88 -13.86
C SER A 155 -11.95 -64.21 -14.31
N ILE A 156 -11.03 -63.92 -13.37
CA ILE A 156 -9.74 -63.28 -13.66
C ILE A 156 -8.55 -64.22 -13.58
N LYS A 157 -8.73 -65.47 -13.14
CA LYS A 157 -7.67 -66.47 -13.15
C LYS A 157 -6.97 -66.49 -14.51
N GLY A 158 -5.66 -66.22 -14.49
CA GLY A 158 -4.77 -66.16 -15.65
C GLY A 158 -4.92 -64.98 -16.59
N LYS A 159 -5.67 -63.94 -16.22
CA LYS A 159 -5.76 -62.69 -17.00
C LYS A 159 -4.65 -61.72 -16.63
N SER A 160 -4.33 -60.82 -17.56
CA SER A 160 -3.43 -59.68 -17.37
C SER A 160 -4.20 -58.36 -17.33
N GLY A 161 -3.61 -57.32 -16.73
CA GLY A 161 -4.17 -55.97 -16.63
C GLY A 161 -3.74 -55.26 -15.35
N HIS A 162 -4.31 -54.08 -15.09
CA HIS A 162 -4.10 -53.37 -13.82
C HIS A 162 -5.10 -53.87 -12.78
N LEU A 163 -4.60 -54.56 -11.76
CA LEU A 163 -5.40 -55.18 -10.71
C LEU A 163 -5.39 -54.31 -9.45
N VAL A 164 -6.57 -54.12 -8.89
CA VAL A 164 -6.74 -53.61 -7.53
C VAL A 164 -7.52 -54.65 -6.71
N ILE A 165 -6.95 -55.04 -5.58
CA ILE A 165 -7.59 -55.91 -4.58
C ILE A 165 -7.80 -55.09 -3.32
N ARG A 166 -9.06 -54.95 -2.90
CA ARG A 166 -9.44 -54.19 -1.71
C ARG A 166 -10.02 -55.13 -0.66
N TRP A 167 -9.44 -55.12 0.54
CA TRP A 167 -10.02 -55.73 1.72
C TRP A 167 -10.77 -54.66 2.50
N THR A 168 -12.07 -54.87 2.65
CA THR A 168 -12.93 -54.03 3.47
C THR A 168 -13.28 -54.79 4.74
N TYR A 169 -13.06 -54.15 5.90
CA TYR A 169 -13.39 -54.74 7.18
C TYR A 169 -14.60 -54.04 7.76
N LYS A 170 -15.66 -54.80 8.04
CA LYS A 170 -16.86 -54.26 8.65
C LYS A 170 -17.00 -54.75 10.07
N ASN A 171 -16.81 -53.85 11.03
CA ASN A 171 -17.00 -54.17 12.44
C ASN A 171 -18.51 -54.21 12.75
N ASN A 172 -19.01 -55.36 13.18
CA ASN A 172 -20.41 -55.55 13.57
C ASN A 172 -20.58 -55.55 15.10
N GLN A 173 -19.49 -55.55 15.85
CA GLN A 173 -19.51 -55.67 17.30
C GLN A 173 -19.57 -54.30 17.97
N LYS A 174 -20.73 -54.00 18.57
CA LYS A 174 -20.97 -52.75 19.30
C LYS A 174 -21.26 -53.00 20.77
N VAL A 175 -20.85 -52.07 21.61
CA VAL A 175 -21.15 -52.05 23.04
C VAL A 175 -21.62 -50.67 23.47
N LYS A 176 -22.48 -50.62 24.48
CA LYS A 176 -22.90 -49.36 25.09
C LYS A 176 -22.00 -49.03 26.26
N LYS A 177 -21.28 -47.91 26.18
CA LYS A 177 -20.39 -47.42 27.23
C LYS A 177 -20.81 -46.04 27.69
N ASN A 178 -20.64 -45.77 28.98
CA ASN A 178 -20.81 -44.43 29.50
C ASN A 178 -19.52 -43.65 29.22
N VAL A 179 -19.61 -42.65 28.36
CA VAL A 179 -18.53 -41.68 28.12
C VAL A 179 -19.04 -40.33 28.61
N ASN A 180 -18.39 -39.78 29.63
CA ASN A 180 -18.71 -38.46 30.19
C ASN A 180 -20.21 -38.26 30.54
N GLY A 181 -20.81 -39.27 31.17
CA GLY A 181 -22.21 -39.22 31.62
C GLY A 181 -23.25 -39.53 30.54
N THR A 182 -22.81 -39.71 29.28
CA THR A 182 -23.67 -40.05 28.15
C THR A 182 -23.42 -41.49 27.71
N VAL A 183 -24.49 -42.26 27.53
CA VAL A 183 -24.38 -43.62 26.98
C VAL A 183 -24.14 -43.51 25.47
N LYS A 184 -22.91 -43.83 25.04
CA LYS A 184 -22.52 -43.92 23.63
C LYS A 184 -22.50 -45.38 23.19
N GLU A 185 -22.85 -45.61 21.94
CA GLU A 185 -22.65 -46.88 21.26
C GLU A 185 -21.29 -46.84 20.57
N LEU A 186 -20.36 -47.70 21.00
CA LEU A 186 -18.99 -47.77 20.52
C LEU A 186 -18.76 -49.12 19.86
N TYR A 187 -17.91 -49.16 18.82
CA TYR A 187 -17.44 -50.43 18.31
C TYR A 187 -16.39 -51.02 19.26
N VAL A 188 -16.42 -52.34 19.48
CA VAL A 188 -15.29 -53.02 20.12
C VAL A 188 -14.09 -52.84 19.20
N PRO A 189 -12.96 -52.29 19.68
CA PRO A 189 -11.88 -51.92 18.78
C PRO A 189 -11.14 -53.17 18.33
N PHE A 190 -11.25 -53.48 17.04
CA PHE A 190 -10.49 -54.55 16.40
C PHE A 190 -9.43 -53.95 15.48
N MET A 191 -8.27 -54.60 15.44
CA MET A 191 -7.28 -54.42 14.41
C MET A 191 -7.38 -55.59 13.44
N ALA A 192 -7.49 -55.30 12.15
CA ALA A 192 -7.42 -56.29 11.09
C ALA A 192 -6.07 -56.14 10.37
N ALA A 193 -5.26 -57.20 10.40
CA ALA A 193 -3.99 -57.29 9.71
C ALA A 193 -4.07 -58.40 8.66
N SER A 194 -4.00 -58.03 7.39
CA SER A 194 -4.04 -58.99 6.29
C SER A 194 -2.70 -59.15 5.64
N ALA A 195 -2.40 -60.37 5.24
CA ALA A 195 -1.23 -60.74 4.48
C ALA A 195 -1.63 -61.53 3.23
N ALA A 196 -1.05 -61.14 2.08
CA ALA A 196 -1.12 -61.87 0.84
C ALA A 196 0.30 -62.15 0.31
N VAL A 197 0.51 -63.35 -0.22
CA VAL A 197 1.77 -63.73 -0.87
C VAL A 197 1.53 -63.76 -2.38
N LEU A 198 2.23 -62.89 -3.09
CA LEU A 198 2.15 -62.70 -4.53
C LEU A 198 3.45 -63.19 -5.19
N SER A 199 3.35 -63.71 -6.41
CA SER A 199 4.52 -64.15 -7.19
C SER A 199 5.18 -62.95 -7.88
N THR A 200 6.50 -62.80 -7.76
CA THR A 200 7.27 -61.77 -8.48
C THR A 200 7.23 -61.97 -10.00
N ASP A 201 6.94 -63.18 -10.48
CA ASP A 201 6.81 -63.49 -11.90
C ASP A 201 5.52 -62.94 -12.53
N ASN A 202 4.46 -62.83 -11.71
CA ASN A 202 3.11 -62.54 -12.19
C ASN A 202 2.58 -61.15 -11.76
N TYR A 203 3.25 -60.49 -10.82
CA TYR A 203 2.86 -59.19 -10.25
C TYR A 203 4.02 -58.19 -10.34
N LEU A 204 3.75 -57.05 -10.96
CA LEU A 204 4.67 -55.92 -11.12
C LEU A 204 4.06 -54.66 -10.48
N ASN A 205 4.90 -53.69 -10.12
CA ASN A 205 4.48 -52.39 -9.59
C ASN A 205 3.50 -52.49 -8.40
N VAL A 206 3.77 -53.42 -7.47
CA VAL A 206 2.90 -53.68 -6.33
C VAL A 206 3.00 -52.52 -5.31
N GLU A 207 1.89 -51.81 -5.14
CA GLU A 207 1.70 -50.77 -4.13
C GLU A 207 0.63 -51.22 -3.11
N VAL A 208 0.72 -50.68 -1.89
CA VAL A 208 -0.23 -50.99 -0.82
C VAL A 208 -0.59 -49.73 -0.02
N THR A 209 -1.88 -49.53 0.23
CA THR A 209 -2.35 -48.46 1.14
C THR A 209 -2.32 -48.94 2.59
N ASN A 210 -1.91 -48.06 3.51
CA ASN A 210 -1.90 -48.33 4.95
C ASN A 210 -1.19 -49.65 5.33
N GLY A 211 -0.14 -50.00 4.57
CA GLY A 211 0.55 -51.29 4.64
C GLY A 211 2.01 -51.22 4.20
N LYS A 212 2.62 -52.40 4.01
CA LYS A 212 3.99 -52.55 3.54
C LYS A 212 4.12 -53.77 2.62
N VAL A 213 4.86 -53.59 1.53
CA VAL A 213 5.32 -54.69 0.66
C VAL A 213 6.71 -55.11 1.11
N ILE A 214 6.93 -56.41 1.26
CA ILE A 214 8.20 -57.03 1.63
C ILE A 214 8.55 -58.03 0.52
N SER A 215 9.71 -57.89 -0.11
CA SER A 215 10.23 -58.86 -1.07
C SER A 215 11.30 -59.72 -0.42
N ASP A 216 11.25 -61.05 -0.63
CA ASP A 216 12.31 -61.98 -0.25
C ASP A 216 13.17 -62.45 -1.44
N GLY A 217 12.95 -61.86 -2.63
CA GLY A 217 13.61 -62.22 -3.89
C GLY A 217 12.71 -63.03 -4.83
N ASP A 218 11.96 -64.00 -4.30
CA ASP A 218 11.12 -64.91 -5.09
C ASP A 218 9.62 -64.64 -4.90
N ARG A 219 9.24 -63.96 -3.82
CA ARG A 219 7.84 -63.66 -3.47
C ARG A 219 7.70 -62.24 -2.95
N LEU A 220 6.53 -61.66 -3.16
CA LEU A 220 6.10 -60.42 -2.53
C LEU A 220 5.10 -60.74 -1.42
N ILE A 221 5.45 -60.42 -0.19
CA ILE A 221 4.56 -60.47 0.97
C ILE A 221 4.00 -59.08 1.17
N VAL A 222 2.71 -58.91 0.92
CA VAL A 222 2.01 -57.64 1.15
C VAL A 222 1.26 -57.73 2.46
N VAL A 223 1.51 -56.80 3.38
CA VAL A 223 0.83 -56.72 4.68
C VAL A 223 0.12 -55.38 4.79
N GLY A 224 -1.18 -55.39 5.07
CA GLY A 224 -1.99 -54.19 5.33
C GLY A 224 -2.64 -54.22 6.71
N MET A 225 -2.88 -53.05 7.28
CA MET A 225 -3.55 -52.91 8.59
C MET A 225 -4.71 -51.91 8.52
N ALA A 226 -5.81 -52.25 9.16
CA ALA A 226 -6.98 -51.38 9.31
C ALA A 226 -7.61 -51.52 10.70
N PHE A 227 -8.40 -50.52 11.08
CA PHE A 227 -9.03 -50.37 12.39
C PHE A 227 -10.54 -50.06 12.22
N PRO A 228 -11.34 -51.06 11.78
CA PRO A 228 -12.73 -50.84 11.41
C PRO A 228 -13.58 -50.35 12.60
N GLY A 229 -14.27 -49.22 12.39
CA GLY A 229 -15.12 -48.57 13.39
C GLY A 229 -14.38 -47.74 14.46
N LEU A 230 -13.04 -47.67 14.43
CA LEU A 230 -12.26 -46.92 15.43
C LEU A 230 -12.41 -45.40 15.27
N GLY A 231 -12.31 -44.88 14.04
CA GLY A 231 -12.49 -43.44 13.77
C GLY A 231 -13.87 -42.92 14.19
N GLU A 232 -14.92 -43.70 13.93
CA GLU A 232 -16.29 -43.39 14.36
C GLU A 232 -16.43 -43.38 15.89
N SER A 233 -15.84 -44.36 16.57
CA SER A 233 -15.93 -44.48 18.03
C SER A 233 -15.13 -43.41 18.79
N LEU A 234 -14.14 -42.81 18.14
CA LEU A 234 -13.33 -41.72 18.70
C LEU A 234 -13.90 -40.33 18.41
N ASP A 235 -14.97 -40.22 17.60
CA ASP A 235 -15.60 -38.95 17.18
C ASP A 235 -14.61 -37.95 16.53
N LEU A 236 -13.47 -38.41 15.99
CA LEU A 236 -12.40 -37.52 15.47
C LEU A 236 -12.89 -36.61 14.33
N ASN A 237 -13.82 -37.11 13.52
CA ASN A 237 -14.38 -36.38 12.37
C ASN A 237 -15.32 -35.23 12.78
N LYS A 238 -15.68 -35.11 14.07
CA LYS A 238 -16.53 -34.03 14.60
C LYS A 238 -15.74 -32.86 15.18
N ILE A 239 -14.41 -32.97 15.23
CA ILE A 239 -13.54 -31.94 15.79
C ILE A 239 -13.16 -30.97 14.66
N GLU A 240 -13.72 -29.76 14.70
CA GLU A 240 -13.40 -28.72 13.73
C GLU A 240 -11.89 -28.40 13.76
N GLY A 241 -11.23 -28.49 12.59
CA GLY A 241 -9.80 -28.20 12.42
C GLY A 241 -8.86 -29.40 12.53
N MET A 242 -9.36 -30.62 12.76
CA MET A 242 -8.52 -31.84 12.86
C MET A 242 -8.94 -32.88 11.79
N ASN A 243 -8.17 -32.98 10.70
CA ASN A 243 -8.43 -33.96 9.61
C ASN A 243 -7.55 -35.21 9.76
N ILE A 244 -7.89 -36.10 10.70
CA ILE A 244 -7.20 -37.37 10.92
C ILE A 244 -8.11 -38.52 10.50
N GLU A 245 -7.73 -39.25 9.45
CA GLU A 245 -8.49 -40.38 8.90
C GLU A 245 -7.87 -41.72 9.38
N ILE A 246 -8.67 -42.56 10.03
CA ILE A 246 -8.25 -43.89 10.49
C ILE A 246 -8.75 -44.94 9.48
N PRO A 247 -7.87 -45.77 8.88
CA PRO A 247 -8.24 -46.67 7.79
C PRO A 247 -9.16 -47.81 8.25
N ASP A 248 -10.23 -48.07 7.51
CA ASP A 248 -11.18 -49.18 7.69
C ASP A 248 -10.99 -50.31 6.66
N SER A 249 -10.11 -50.08 5.69
CA SER A 249 -9.80 -50.95 4.57
C SER A 249 -8.32 -50.84 4.24
N PHE A 250 -7.82 -51.80 3.49
CA PHE A 250 -6.51 -51.64 2.83
C PHE A 250 -6.60 -52.19 1.41
N GLU A 251 -5.77 -51.63 0.53
CA GLU A 251 -5.82 -51.87 -0.90
C GLU A 251 -4.44 -52.23 -1.42
N ILE A 252 -4.39 -53.23 -2.30
CA ILE A 252 -3.22 -53.58 -3.10
C ILE A 252 -3.51 -53.19 -4.54
N SER A 253 -2.60 -52.44 -5.16
CA SER A 253 -2.62 -52.13 -6.59
C SER A 253 -1.39 -52.76 -7.24
N ALA A 254 -1.56 -53.43 -8.37
CA ALA A 254 -0.47 -54.09 -9.08
C ALA A 254 -0.80 -54.27 -10.57
N ASP A 255 0.23 -54.28 -11.41
CA ASP A 255 0.11 -54.74 -12.80
C ASP A 255 0.31 -56.26 -12.82
N VAL A 256 -0.68 -57.00 -13.32
CA VAL A 256 -0.64 -58.47 -13.37
C VAL A 256 -0.50 -58.98 -14.80
N THR A 257 0.33 -60.00 -14.99
CA THR A 257 0.55 -60.66 -16.30
C THR A 257 -0.19 -61.98 -16.42
N ASN A 258 -0.40 -62.67 -15.30
CA ASN A 258 -1.12 -63.92 -15.19
C ASN A 258 -1.66 -64.02 -13.76
N PHE A 259 -2.86 -63.48 -13.54
CA PHE A 259 -3.42 -63.41 -12.19
C PHE A 259 -3.58 -64.80 -11.56
N GLU A 260 -2.87 -64.97 -10.46
CA GLU A 260 -2.94 -66.11 -9.58
C GLU A 260 -2.74 -65.62 -8.15
N MET A 261 -3.46 -66.16 -7.19
CA MET A 261 -3.33 -65.75 -5.79
C MET A 261 -3.34 -67.00 -4.92
N ASN A 262 -2.36 -67.08 -4.01
CA ASN A 262 -2.34 -68.09 -2.96
C ASN A 262 -3.33 -67.71 -1.85
N THR A 263 -3.54 -68.59 -0.89
CA THR A 263 -4.38 -68.30 0.28
C THR A 263 -3.92 -67.01 0.96
N SER A 264 -4.83 -66.04 1.11
CA SER A 264 -4.58 -64.85 1.93
C SER A 264 -5.09 -65.06 3.35
N VAL A 265 -4.39 -64.44 4.30
CA VAL A 265 -4.69 -64.56 5.73
C VAL A 265 -5.04 -63.20 6.28
N THR A 266 -6.19 -63.07 6.95
CA THR A 266 -6.50 -61.90 7.79
C THR A 266 -6.52 -62.33 9.23
N VAL A 267 -5.72 -61.67 10.07
CA VAL A 267 -5.79 -61.79 11.52
C VAL A 267 -6.55 -60.60 12.07
N VAL A 268 -7.65 -60.85 12.77
CA VAL A 268 -8.44 -59.84 13.48
C VAL A 268 -8.30 -60.05 14.98
N SER A 269 -7.91 -59.02 15.71
CA SER A 269 -7.74 -59.07 17.17
C SER A 269 -8.00 -57.72 17.82
N ASN A 270 -8.56 -57.72 19.02
CA ASN A 270 -8.74 -56.54 19.87
C ASN A 270 -7.65 -56.41 20.95
N GLU A 271 -6.77 -57.39 21.11
CA GLU A 271 -5.83 -57.49 22.25
C GLU A 271 -4.88 -56.28 22.36
N ILE A 272 -4.53 -55.65 21.24
CA ILE A 272 -3.68 -54.45 21.23
C ILE A 272 -4.29 -53.30 22.03
N PHE A 273 -5.62 -53.19 22.07
CA PHE A 273 -6.33 -52.11 22.73
C PHE A 273 -6.52 -52.36 24.23
N SER A 274 -6.66 -53.61 24.66
CA SER A 274 -6.81 -53.97 26.08
C SER A 274 -5.55 -53.65 26.91
N GLN A 275 -4.39 -53.65 26.26
CA GLN A 275 -3.07 -53.40 26.85
C GLN A 275 -2.60 -51.94 26.79
N LEU A 276 -3.42 -51.01 26.27
CA LEU A 276 -3.09 -49.59 26.26
C LEU A 276 -3.21 -48.97 27.66
N ASP A 277 -2.10 -48.41 28.15
CA ASP A 277 -2.03 -47.69 29.42
C ASP A 277 -2.27 -46.19 29.16
N ILE A 278 -3.51 -45.74 29.40
CA ILE A 278 -4.01 -44.37 29.14
C ILE A 278 -4.37 -43.67 30.46
N ASP A 279 -4.09 -44.31 31.61
CA ASP A 279 -4.52 -43.79 32.92
C ASP A 279 -3.59 -42.69 33.47
N ASN A 280 -2.45 -42.42 32.81
CA ASN A 280 -1.47 -41.43 33.25
C ASN A 280 -1.87 -40.01 32.82
N ALA A 281 -2.66 -39.32 33.64
CA ALA A 281 -3.12 -37.95 33.40
C ALA A 281 -1.99 -36.89 33.35
N ALA A 282 -0.79 -37.22 33.85
CA ALA A 282 0.34 -36.30 33.91
C ALA A 282 0.86 -35.90 32.52
N ASP A 283 0.93 -36.84 31.57
CA ASP A 283 1.46 -36.59 30.22
C ASP A 283 0.58 -35.61 29.41
N PHE A 284 -0.70 -35.46 29.79
CA PHE A 284 -1.65 -34.54 29.18
C PHE A 284 -1.71 -33.17 29.87
N GLY A 285 -1.35 -33.10 31.15
CA GLY A 285 -1.24 -31.83 31.89
C GLY A 285 -0.10 -30.96 31.36
N ASP A 286 1.06 -31.56 31.11
CA ASP A 286 2.23 -30.85 30.57
C ASP A 286 1.94 -30.24 29.17
N LEU A 287 1.16 -30.94 28.34
CA LEU A 287 0.74 -30.45 27.03
C LEU A 287 -0.16 -29.21 27.16
N LYS A 288 -1.10 -29.23 28.11
CA LYS A 288 -2.01 -28.12 28.39
C LYS A 288 -1.25 -26.88 28.88
N ASP A 289 -0.29 -27.05 29.78
CA ASP A 289 0.50 -25.95 30.32
C ASP A 289 1.38 -25.30 29.24
N LYS A 290 1.99 -26.10 28.35
CA LYS A 290 2.77 -25.57 27.21
C LYS A 290 1.91 -24.83 26.19
N LEU A 291 0.70 -25.31 25.93
CA LEU A 291 -0.27 -24.61 25.07
C LEU A 291 -0.75 -23.30 25.69
N LYS A 292 -0.89 -23.25 27.02
CA LYS A 292 -1.20 -22.01 27.75
C LYS A 292 -0.04 -21.01 27.70
N GLU A 293 1.21 -21.43 27.92
CA GLU A 293 2.39 -20.56 27.80
C GLU A 293 2.48 -19.93 26.39
N LEU A 294 2.17 -20.70 25.35
CA LEU A 294 2.13 -20.21 23.97
C LEU A 294 1.05 -19.15 23.76
N SER A 295 -0.16 -19.39 24.29
CA SER A 295 -1.27 -18.42 24.27
C SER A 295 -0.93 -17.13 24.98
N ASP A 296 -0.44 -17.22 26.23
CA ASP A 296 -0.09 -16.05 27.05
C ASP A 296 1.07 -15.25 26.40
N GLY A 297 1.99 -15.93 25.69
CA GLY A 297 3.06 -15.29 24.92
C GLY A 297 2.56 -14.54 23.68
N ALA A 298 1.59 -15.10 22.95
CA ALA A 298 0.99 -14.47 21.78
C ALA A 298 0.15 -13.24 22.16
N GLU A 299 -0.54 -13.29 23.30
CA GLU A 299 -1.31 -12.16 23.84
C GLU A 299 -0.39 -10.98 24.21
N LYS A 300 0.71 -11.24 24.94
CA LYS A 300 1.72 -10.21 25.26
C LYS A 300 2.34 -9.57 24.03
N LEU A 301 2.58 -10.36 22.98
CA LEU A 301 3.13 -9.84 21.73
C LEU A 301 2.13 -8.92 21.03
N THR A 302 0.85 -9.28 21.05
CA THR A 302 -0.26 -8.47 20.52
C THR A 302 -0.39 -7.13 21.29
N ASP A 303 -0.34 -7.17 22.62
CA ASP A 303 -0.37 -5.95 23.46
C ASP A 303 0.86 -5.05 23.22
N GLY A 304 2.03 -5.66 23.03
CA GLY A 304 3.27 -4.96 22.69
C GLY A 304 3.18 -4.23 21.36
N THR A 305 2.62 -4.86 20.32
CA THR A 305 2.42 -4.22 19.02
C THR A 305 1.33 -3.14 19.04
N ALA A 306 0.30 -3.30 19.88
CA ALA A 306 -0.71 -2.26 20.08
C ALA A 306 -0.11 -1.02 20.74
N SER A 307 0.72 -1.22 21.78
CA SER A 307 1.43 -0.13 22.46
C SER A 307 2.40 0.60 21.52
N LEU A 308 3.11 -0.13 20.65
CA LEU A 308 3.98 0.44 19.62
C LEU A 308 3.19 1.29 18.63
N TYR A 309 2.07 0.77 18.11
CA TYR A 309 1.18 1.49 17.20
C TYR A 309 0.64 2.78 17.84
N ASP A 310 0.16 2.72 19.08
CA ASP A 310 -0.32 3.90 19.82
C ASP A 310 0.80 4.93 20.06
N GLY A 311 2.02 4.48 20.34
CA GLY A 311 3.20 5.34 20.48
C GLY A 311 3.53 6.09 19.19
N ILE A 312 3.48 5.41 18.04
CA ILE A 312 3.72 6.00 16.72
C ILE A 312 2.58 6.96 16.33
N LYS A 313 1.33 6.62 16.67
CA LYS A 313 0.19 7.52 16.45
C LYS A 313 0.32 8.83 17.24
N LYS A 314 0.81 8.78 18.48
CA LYS A 314 1.14 9.99 19.27
C LYS A 314 2.25 10.80 18.60
N LEU A 315 3.30 10.15 18.08
CA LEU A 315 4.36 10.81 17.32
C LEU A 315 3.80 11.50 16.06
N GLY A 316 2.88 10.84 15.34
CA GLY A 316 2.16 11.42 14.19
C GLY A 316 1.44 12.71 14.56
N GLY A 317 0.71 12.71 15.68
CA GLY A 317 0.10 13.91 16.24
C GLY A 317 1.11 15.04 16.50
N GLY A 318 2.24 14.73 17.13
CA GLY A 318 3.32 15.70 17.39
C GLY A 318 3.94 16.30 16.12
N THR A 319 4.10 15.51 15.05
CA THR A 319 4.57 16.04 13.75
C THR A 319 3.57 16.97 13.06
N GLY A 320 2.27 16.76 13.30
CA GLY A 320 1.21 17.68 12.89
C GLY A 320 1.27 19.03 13.61
N GLU A 321 1.51 19.02 14.93
CA GLU A 321 1.72 20.25 15.71
C GLU A 321 2.97 21.01 15.26
N LEU A 322 4.08 20.30 15.01
CA LEU A 322 5.30 20.89 14.47
C LEU A 322 5.05 21.59 13.12
N THR A 323 4.35 20.92 12.20
CA THR A 323 4.01 21.48 10.89
C THR A 323 3.13 22.72 11.04
N SER A 324 2.14 22.68 11.95
CA SER A 324 1.31 23.84 12.27
C SER A 324 2.11 25.01 12.85
N GLY A 325 3.12 24.73 13.68
CA GLY A 325 4.05 25.74 14.21
C GLY A 325 4.91 26.38 13.10
N ILE A 326 5.38 25.57 12.15
CA ILE A 326 6.15 26.04 10.99
C ILE A 326 5.27 26.90 10.08
N ASP A 327 3.99 26.56 9.87
CA ASP A 327 3.06 27.39 9.09
C ASP A 327 2.82 28.77 9.73
N LYS A 328 2.71 28.83 11.06
CA LYS A 328 2.65 30.11 11.79
C LYS A 328 3.93 30.91 11.60
N LEU A 329 5.10 30.26 11.71
CA LEU A 329 6.39 30.92 11.53
C LEU A 329 6.58 31.43 10.08
N LEU A 330 6.16 30.65 9.09
CA LEU A 330 6.19 31.03 7.67
C LEU A 330 5.31 32.27 7.44
N SER A 331 4.09 32.27 7.98
CA SER A 331 3.17 33.40 7.92
C SER A 331 3.77 34.66 8.57
N GLY A 332 4.31 34.54 9.78
CA GLY A 332 4.97 35.67 10.46
C GLY A 332 6.21 36.20 9.73
N SER A 333 6.99 35.32 9.09
CA SER A 333 8.14 35.74 8.27
C SER A 333 7.72 36.46 6.99
N LEU A 334 6.57 36.11 6.41
CA LEU A 334 5.97 36.80 5.27
C LEU A 334 5.45 38.19 5.68
N GLU A 335 4.79 38.30 6.83
CA GLU A 335 4.38 39.58 7.40
C GLU A 335 5.58 40.50 7.66
N LEU A 336 6.66 39.98 8.24
CA LEU A 336 7.90 40.73 8.45
C LEU A 336 8.50 41.22 7.13
N LYS A 337 8.53 40.37 6.09
CA LYS A 337 9.02 40.73 4.75
C LYS A 337 8.18 41.83 4.11
N ASN A 338 6.86 41.73 4.22
CA ASN A 338 5.93 42.72 3.68
C ASN A 338 6.07 44.05 4.44
N GLY A 339 6.11 44.03 5.77
CA GLY A 339 6.33 45.22 6.59
C GLY A 339 7.67 45.90 6.32
N ALA A 340 8.74 45.14 6.09
CA ALA A 340 10.04 45.69 5.68
C ALA A 340 9.98 46.35 4.29
N SER A 341 9.18 45.80 3.37
CA SER A 341 8.98 46.36 2.03
C SER A 341 8.13 47.64 2.06
N GLU A 342 7.11 47.69 2.93
CA GLU A 342 6.32 48.89 3.19
C GLU A 342 7.17 49.98 3.84
N LEU A 343 8.01 49.63 4.82
CA LEU A 343 8.96 50.57 5.44
C LEU A 343 9.94 51.15 4.41
N ASP A 344 10.49 50.33 3.51
CA ASP A 344 11.37 50.80 2.44
C ASP A 344 10.63 51.75 1.48
N SER A 345 9.40 51.39 1.10
CA SER A 345 8.56 52.23 0.23
C SER A 345 8.20 53.57 0.89
N GLY A 346 7.86 53.55 2.19
CA GLY A 346 7.60 54.74 2.99
C GLY A 346 8.86 55.61 3.15
N ALA A 347 10.01 55.00 3.40
CA ALA A 347 11.29 55.69 3.49
C ALA A 347 11.67 56.35 2.16
N LYS A 348 11.40 55.72 1.01
CA LYS A 348 11.61 56.32 -0.32
C LYS A 348 10.71 57.53 -0.56
N LYS A 349 9.41 57.43 -0.26
CA LYS A 349 8.49 58.58 -0.34
C LYS A 349 8.92 59.74 0.56
N LEU A 350 9.36 59.43 1.78
CA LEU A 350 9.87 60.43 2.71
C LEU A 350 11.19 61.05 2.22
N ALA A 351 12.06 60.26 1.58
CA ALA A 351 13.29 60.75 0.95
C ALA A 351 12.99 61.71 -0.20
N ASP A 352 12.00 61.41 -1.04
CA ASP A 352 11.56 62.29 -2.13
C ASP A 352 10.99 63.62 -1.58
N GLY A 353 10.22 63.56 -0.49
CA GLY A 353 9.74 64.75 0.21
C GLY A 353 10.86 65.59 0.83
N ALA A 354 11.82 64.95 1.50
CA ALA A 354 12.99 65.61 2.06
C ALA A 354 13.90 66.20 0.97
N LYS A 355 14.01 65.53 -0.17
CA LYS A 355 14.70 66.04 -1.36
C LYS A 355 13.98 67.26 -1.93
N THR A 356 12.66 67.22 -2.07
CA THR A 356 11.85 68.35 -2.54
C THR A 356 11.99 69.55 -1.61
N LEU A 357 11.99 69.32 -0.29
CA LEU A 357 12.25 70.36 0.71
C LEU A 357 13.65 70.96 0.54
N SER A 358 14.68 70.13 0.40
CA SER A 358 16.07 70.57 0.15
C SER A 358 16.22 71.34 -1.16
N ASP A 359 15.52 70.94 -2.22
CA ASP A 359 15.57 71.63 -3.52
C ASP A 359 14.82 72.97 -3.44
N SER A 360 13.68 73.01 -2.74
CA SER A 360 12.86 74.22 -2.55
C SER A 360 13.55 75.30 -1.71
N THR A 361 14.42 74.90 -0.78
CA THR A 361 15.26 75.86 -0.03
C THR A 361 16.24 76.60 -0.94
N GLY A 362 16.71 75.99 -2.02
CA GLY A 362 17.57 76.65 -3.01
C GLY A 362 16.84 77.75 -3.78
N THR A 363 15.58 77.52 -4.15
CA THR A 363 14.73 78.56 -4.78
C THR A 363 14.37 79.69 -3.82
N PHE A 364 14.13 79.39 -2.54
CA PHE A 364 13.86 80.40 -1.51
C PHE A 364 15.08 81.29 -1.26
N GLU A 365 16.29 80.72 -1.18
CA GLU A 365 17.54 81.46 -1.07
C GLU A 365 17.77 82.42 -2.25
N ALA A 366 17.48 81.98 -3.49
CA ALA A 366 17.61 82.82 -4.69
C ALA A 366 16.61 83.99 -4.70
N GLY A 367 15.37 83.76 -4.25
CA GLY A 367 14.35 84.80 -4.12
C GLY A 367 14.72 85.85 -3.05
N LEU A 368 15.29 85.41 -1.93
CA LEU A 368 15.73 86.29 -0.86
C LEU A 368 16.94 87.15 -1.29
N GLY A 369 17.84 86.60 -2.11
CA GLY A 369 18.93 87.37 -2.73
C GLY A 369 18.40 88.48 -3.65
N SER A 370 17.37 88.18 -4.45
CA SER A 370 16.72 89.17 -5.33
C SER A 370 16.01 90.28 -4.54
N ALA A 371 15.40 89.94 -3.40
CA ALA A 371 14.75 90.92 -2.52
C ALA A 371 15.77 91.87 -1.85
N LYS A 372 16.93 91.36 -1.44
CA LYS A 372 18.05 92.16 -0.91
C LYS A 372 18.63 93.12 -1.94
N ASP A 373 18.79 92.67 -3.19
CA ASP A 373 19.24 93.55 -4.27
C ASP A 373 18.22 94.68 -4.55
N GLY A 374 16.93 94.43 -4.31
CA GLY A 374 15.86 95.41 -4.38
C GLY A 374 15.91 96.46 -3.26
N SER A 375 16.15 96.06 -2.00
CA SER A 375 16.29 96.99 -0.87
C SER A 375 17.51 97.90 -1.02
N SER A 376 18.63 97.37 -1.53
CA SER A 376 19.83 98.16 -1.84
C SER A 376 19.59 99.22 -2.93
N LYS A 377 18.74 98.93 -3.93
CA LYS A 377 18.33 99.92 -4.95
C LYS A 377 17.38 101.00 -4.40
N LEU A 378 16.52 100.65 -3.44
CA LEU A 378 15.61 101.60 -2.77
C LEU A 378 16.39 102.63 -1.94
N VAL A 379 17.44 102.21 -1.23
CA VAL A 379 18.35 103.10 -0.49
C VAL A 379 19.01 104.12 -1.43
N ALA A 380 19.51 103.68 -2.57
CA ALA A 380 20.12 104.56 -3.58
C ALA A 380 19.13 105.57 -4.20
N GLY A 381 17.85 105.21 -4.35
CA GLY A 381 16.80 106.12 -4.86
C GLY A 381 16.38 107.21 -3.87
N ILE A 382 16.44 106.93 -2.56
CA ILE A 382 16.14 107.91 -1.50
C ILE A 382 17.25 108.98 -1.43
N ASP A 383 18.49 108.62 -1.73
CA ASP A 383 19.62 109.57 -1.83
C ASP A 383 19.45 110.55 -3.01
N GLN A 384 18.88 110.11 -4.14
CA GLN A 384 18.55 111.00 -5.27
C GLN A 384 17.42 111.99 -4.93
N LEU A 385 16.42 111.56 -4.16
CA LEU A 385 15.29 112.42 -3.75
C LEU A 385 15.72 113.55 -2.80
N SER A 386 16.70 113.29 -1.93
CA SER A 386 17.33 114.28 -1.04
C SER A 386 18.05 115.40 -1.82
N GLY A 387 18.66 115.08 -2.95
CA GLY A 387 19.28 116.06 -3.85
C GLY A 387 18.27 116.98 -4.55
N GLY A 388 17.11 116.46 -4.96
CA GLY A 388 16.05 117.24 -5.62
C GLY A 388 15.34 118.24 -4.69
N ALA A 389 15.18 117.89 -3.40
CA ALA A 389 14.58 118.78 -2.41
C ALA A 389 15.45 120.03 -2.12
N SER A 390 16.77 119.93 -2.31
CA SER A 390 17.70 121.06 -2.16
C SER A 390 17.62 122.04 -3.33
N GLN A 391 17.36 121.57 -4.56
CA GLN A 391 17.20 122.43 -5.75
C GLN A 391 15.88 123.24 -5.74
N LEU A 392 14.84 122.75 -5.05
CA LEU A 392 13.55 123.44 -4.92
C LEU A 392 13.64 124.69 -4.01
N GLY A 393 14.60 124.72 -3.09
CA GLY A 393 14.88 125.88 -2.22
C GLY A 393 15.44 127.07 -3.00
N GLU A 394 16.28 126.82 -4.00
CA GLU A 394 16.91 127.86 -4.83
C GLU A 394 15.92 128.49 -5.84
N GLY A 395 14.87 127.77 -6.24
CA GLY A 395 13.82 128.27 -7.15
C GLY A 395 12.86 129.29 -6.52
N MET A 396 12.69 129.28 -5.19
CA MET A 396 11.77 130.20 -4.49
C MET A 396 12.29 131.65 -4.45
N ASP A 397 13.60 131.84 -4.43
CA ASP A 397 14.20 133.18 -4.50
C ASP A 397 13.93 133.87 -5.85
N SER A 398 13.66 133.09 -6.91
CA SER A 398 13.31 133.59 -8.25
C SER A 398 11.84 134.02 -8.36
N ALA A 399 10.92 133.46 -7.56
CA ALA A 399 9.48 133.76 -7.63
C ALA A 399 9.12 135.14 -7.04
N LYS A 400 9.99 135.72 -6.21
CA LYS A 400 9.87 137.10 -5.70
C LYS A 400 10.04 138.16 -6.81
N ALA A 401 10.69 137.81 -7.92
CA ALA A 401 10.72 138.62 -9.15
C ALA A 401 9.40 138.53 -9.95
N GLY A 402 8.57 137.54 -9.68
CA GLY A 402 7.30 137.27 -10.34
C GLY A 402 6.11 138.11 -9.85
N SER A 403 6.33 139.15 -9.06
CA SER A 403 5.28 140.14 -8.80
C SER A 403 5.12 141.16 -9.94
N SER A 404 6.15 141.28 -10.79
CA SER A 404 5.99 141.72 -12.19
C SER A 404 5.24 140.69 -13.07
N ALA A 405 5.26 139.41 -12.69
CA ALA A 405 4.53 138.29 -13.29
C ALA A 405 3.07 138.18 -12.78
N LEU A 406 2.48 139.31 -12.43
CA LEU A 406 1.06 139.42 -12.14
C LEU A 406 0.25 139.91 -13.36
N VAL A 407 0.92 140.61 -14.26
CA VAL A 407 0.59 140.59 -15.69
C VAL A 407 0.64 139.15 -16.25
N ASP A 408 1.55 138.29 -15.74
CA ASP A 408 1.49 136.84 -15.97
C ASP A 408 0.40 136.13 -15.14
N GLY A 409 -0.34 136.79 -14.26
CA GLY A 409 -1.45 136.22 -13.50
C GLY A 409 -2.61 135.78 -14.40
N PHE A 410 -2.90 136.56 -15.43
CA PHE A 410 -3.81 136.14 -16.49
C PHE A 410 -3.20 135.12 -17.43
N GLY A 411 -1.87 135.20 -17.61
CA GLY A 411 -1.08 134.10 -18.15
C GLY A 411 -1.12 132.82 -17.30
N LYS A 412 -1.30 132.89 -15.98
CA LYS A 412 -1.34 131.76 -15.02
C LYS A 412 -2.73 131.13 -14.92
N VAL A 413 -3.79 131.91 -15.14
CA VAL A 413 -5.15 131.38 -15.26
C VAL A 413 -5.39 130.83 -16.68
N SER A 414 -4.79 131.44 -17.71
CA SER A 414 -4.63 130.82 -19.04
C SER A 414 -3.78 129.55 -18.95
N ALA A 415 -2.63 129.58 -18.28
CA ALA A 415 -1.78 128.41 -18.07
C ALA A 415 -2.42 127.39 -17.12
N GLY A 416 -3.34 127.79 -16.25
CA GLY A 416 -4.17 126.93 -15.41
C GLY A 416 -5.29 126.27 -16.20
N ALA A 417 -5.89 126.96 -17.17
CA ALA A 417 -6.80 126.40 -18.16
C ALA A 417 -6.06 125.49 -19.16
N ASP A 418 -4.83 125.82 -19.54
CA ASP A 418 -3.93 124.99 -20.36
C ASP A 418 -3.39 123.80 -19.56
N ALA A 419 -3.13 123.95 -18.25
CA ALA A 419 -2.75 122.86 -17.34
C ALA A 419 -3.94 121.96 -17.00
N LEU A 420 -5.16 122.51 -16.91
CA LEU A 420 -6.38 121.73 -16.83
C LEU A 420 -6.64 121.00 -18.15
N SER A 421 -6.44 121.65 -19.29
CA SER A 421 -6.52 121.04 -20.62
C SER A 421 -5.47 119.93 -20.78
N SER A 422 -4.23 120.17 -20.33
CA SER A 422 -3.13 119.18 -20.34
C SER A 422 -3.37 118.05 -19.36
N GLY A 423 -3.86 118.33 -18.15
CA GLY A 423 -4.22 117.30 -17.16
C GLY A 423 -5.44 116.48 -17.58
N LEU A 424 -6.41 117.09 -18.28
CA LEU A 424 -7.53 116.37 -18.90
C LEU A 424 -7.05 115.54 -20.09
N LYS A 425 -6.03 116.02 -20.83
CA LYS A 425 -5.36 115.25 -21.87
C LYS A 425 -4.57 114.08 -21.28
N ASP A 426 -3.82 114.25 -20.20
CA ASP A 426 -3.09 113.18 -19.51
C ASP A 426 -4.06 112.17 -18.89
N ALA A 427 -5.17 112.63 -18.30
CA ALA A 427 -6.23 111.76 -17.79
C ALA A 427 -6.93 111.00 -18.93
N LYS A 428 -7.11 111.64 -20.09
CA LYS A 428 -7.64 111.00 -21.29
C LYS A 428 -6.64 109.99 -21.88
N ASP A 429 -5.36 110.34 -22.00
CA ASP A 429 -4.29 109.47 -22.48
C ASP A 429 -4.13 108.26 -21.51
N GLY A 430 -4.29 108.48 -20.20
CA GLY A 430 -4.37 107.43 -19.18
C GLY A 430 -5.62 106.54 -19.29
N SER A 431 -6.78 107.12 -19.59
CA SER A 431 -8.02 106.37 -19.89
C SER A 431 -7.89 105.57 -21.20
N ASP A 432 -7.23 106.12 -22.22
CA ASP A 432 -6.94 105.43 -23.47
C ASP A 432 -5.93 104.29 -23.25
N ALA A 433 -4.90 104.49 -22.40
CA ALA A 433 -3.99 103.44 -21.97
C ALA A 433 -4.69 102.33 -21.16
N LEU A 434 -5.68 102.68 -20.33
CA LEU A 434 -6.49 101.71 -19.60
C LEU A 434 -7.37 100.89 -20.55
N THR A 435 -7.95 101.50 -21.60
CA THR A 435 -8.65 100.80 -22.68
C THR A 435 -7.73 99.79 -23.38
N ALA A 436 -6.49 100.20 -23.70
CA ALA A 436 -5.50 99.30 -24.28
C ALA A 436 -5.12 98.16 -23.30
N GLY A 437 -5.05 98.45 -21.99
CA GLY A 437 -4.86 97.46 -20.94
C GLY A 437 -5.98 96.43 -20.87
N PHE A 438 -7.25 96.86 -20.86
CA PHE A 438 -8.42 95.97 -20.91
C PHE A 438 -8.42 95.10 -22.15
N THR A 439 -8.01 95.64 -23.30
CA THR A 439 -7.87 94.88 -24.55
C THR A 439 -6.84 93.75 -24.39
N LYS A 440 -5.64 94.05 -23.86
CA LYS A 440 -4.60 93.04 -23.61
C LYS A 440 -5.03 91.96 -22.62
N VAL A 441 -5.75 92.31 -21.56
CA VAL A 441 -6.27 91.32 -20.59
C VAL A 441 -7.35 90.45 -21.24
N ASN A 442 -8.21 91.03 -22.07
CA ASN A 442 -9.23 90.28 -22.81
C ASN A 442 -8.60 89.29 -23.80
N GLU A 443 -7.57 89.71 -24.53
CA GLU A 443 -6.77 88.83 -25.41
C GLU A 443 -6.10 87.70 -24.62
N GLY A 444 -5.50 88.00 -23.46
CA GLY A 444 -4.91 87.00 -22.57
C GLY A 444 -5.93 86.01 -22.02
N ALA A 445 -7.11 86.48 -21.62
CA ALA A 445 -8.20 85.64 -21.15
C ALA A 445 -8.75 84.73 -22.27
N ALA A 446 -8.86 85.25 -23.50
CA ALA A 446 -9.26 84.46 -24.67
C ALA A 446 -8.23 83.37 -25.01
N ALA A 447 -6.93 83.69 -24.96
CA ALA A 447 -5.85 82.71 -25.16
C ALA A 447 -5.88 81.60 -24.09
N LEU A 448 -6.10 81.96 -22.82
CA LEU A 448 -6.20 81.00 -21.73
C LEU A 448 -7.46 80.13 -21.83
N LYS A 449 -8.60 80.71 -22.24
CA LYS A 449 -9.85 79.97 -22.52
C LYS A 449 -9.65 78.97 -23.65
N SER A 450 -8.96 79.36 -24.72
CA SER A 450 -8.58 78.45 -25.80
C SER A 450 -7.69 77.31 -25.30
N GLY A 451 -6.70 77.61 -24.45
CA GLY A 451 -5.85 76.61 -23.82
C GLY A 451 -6.62 75.62 -22.94
N ALA A 452 -7.58 76.11 -22.15
CA ALA A 452 -8.47 75.26 -21.35
C ALA A 452 -9.40 74.40 -22.23
N GLY A 453 -9.83 74.91 -23.40
CA GLY A 453 -10.55 74.12 -24.40
C GLY A 453 -9.71 72.97 -24.98
N THR A 454 -8.44 73.24 -25.30
CA THR A 454 -7.49 72.21 -25.75
C THR A 454 -7.24 71.16 -24.67
N LEU A 455 -7.08 71.59 -23.41
CA LEU A 455 -6.94 70.68 -22.26
C LEU A 455 -8.18 69.78 -22.14
N THR A 456 -9.38 70.34 -22.25
CA THR A 456 -10.64 69.59 -22.20
C THR A 456 -10.71 68.52 -23.30
N SER A 457 -10.27 68.87 -24.51
CA SER A 457 -10.20 67.92 -25.64
C SER A 457 -9.17 66.81 -25.40
N GLY A 458 -8.00 67.15 -24.85
CA GLY A 458 -6.96 66.19 -24.47
C GLY A 458 -7.43 65.21 -23.37
N VAL A 459 -8.18 65.71 -22.39
CA VAL A 459 -8.81 64.89 -21.33
C VAL A 459 -9.79 63.87 -21.93
N GLY A 460 -10.52 64.23 -22.99
CA GLY A 460 -11.36 63.30 -23.75
C GLY A 460 -10.57 62.14 -24.35
N ALA A 461 -9.44 62.42 -25.01
CA ALA A 461 -8.61 61.37 -25.61
C ALA A 461 -8.00 60.42 -24.56
N VAL A 462 -7.58 60.94 -23.40
CA VAL A 462 -7.07 60.10 -22.30
C VAL A 462 -8.18 59.25 -21.68
N LYS A 463 -9.41 59.78 -21.60
CA LYS A 463 -10.58 59.01 -21.15
C LYS A 463 -10.84 57.80 -22.04
N ASP A 464 -10.85 57.99 -23.35
CA ASP A 464 -11.06 56.90 -24.31
C ASP A 464 -9.94 55.86 -24.21
N GLY A 465 -8.69 56.30 -24.05
CA GLY A 465 -7.55 55.40 -23.81
C GLY A 465 -7.68 54.61 -22.50
N SER A 466 -8.14 55.24 -21.41
CA SER A 466 -8.40 54.55 -20.14
C SER A 466 -9.50 53.50 -20.28
N ALA A 467 -10.56 53.80 -21.03
CA ALA A 467 -11.63 52.85 -21.33
C ALA A 467 -11.11 51.64 -22.13
N GLN A 468 -10.25 51.87 -23.13
CA GLN A 468 -9.61 50.79 -23.88
C GLN A 468 -8.73 49.89 -23.01
N VAL A 469 -7.97 50.47 -22.05
CA VAL A 469 -7.17 49.69 -21.09
C VAL A 469 -8.05 48.86 -20.16
N LYS A 470 -9.18 49.42 -19.71
CA LYS A 470 -10.17 48.70 -18.91
C LYS A 470 -10.75 47.51 -19.68
N ASP A 471 -11.15 47.70 -20.94
CA ASP A 471 -11.70 46.64 -21.77
C ASP A 471 -10.64 45.56 -22.08
N GLY A 472 -9.41 45.96 -22.40
CA GLY A 472 -8.30 45.04 -22.66
C GLY A 472 -7.90 44.24 -21.43
N SER A 473 -7.91 44.86 -20.24
CA SER A 473 -7.66 44.14 -18.98
C SER A 473 -8.77 43.17 -18.62
N ALA A 474 -10.03 43.49 -18.93
CA ALA A 474 -11.14 42.54 -18.79
C ALA A 474 -10.99 41.32 -19.73
N GLN A 475 -10.59 41.55 -20.98
CA GLN A 475 -10.31 40.46 -21.93
C GLN A 475 -9.14 39.58 -21.47
N LEU A 476 -8.06 40.19 -20.95
CA LEU A 476 -6.92 39.48 -20.39
C LEU A 476 -7.32 38.62 -19.19
N ALA A 477 -8.14 39.15 -18.28
CA ALA A 477 -8.66 38.41 -17.14
C ALA A 477 -9.52 37.21 -17.58
N ALA A 478 -10.39 37.39 -18.58
CA ALA A 478 -11.18 36.30 -19.16
C ALA A 478 -10.30 35.22 -19.81
N GLY A 479 -9.26 35.62 -20.55
CA GLY A 479 -8.28 34.69 -21.13
C GLY A 479 -7.49 33.93 -20.08
N ALA A 480 -7.07 34.61 -19.00
CA ALA A 480 -6.39 33.97 -17.87
C ALA A 480 -7.30 32.96 -17.15
N ALA A 481 -8.59 33.27 -16.99
CA ALA A 481 -9.58 32.34 -16.42
C ALA A 481 -9.75 31.09 -17.30
N ALA A 482 -9.90 31.25 -18.62
CA ALA A 482 -10.00 30.12 -19.54
C ALA A 482 -8.75 29.24 -19.55
N LEU A 483 -7.56 29.85 -19.43
CA LEU A 483 -6.30 29.11 -19.33
C LEU A 483 -6.16 28.37 -18.00
N ASN A 484 -6.64 28.97 -16.89
CA ASN A 484 -6.69 28.30 -15.59
C ASN A 484 -7.64 27.09 -15.61
N ASP A 485 -8.80 27.21 -16.25
CA ASP A 485 -9.72 26.08 -16.43
C ASP A 485 -9.08 24.95 -17.28
N GLY A 486 -8.33 25.32 -18.32
CA GLY A 486 -7.55 24.38 -19.11
C GLY A 486 -6.46 23.66 -18.29
N ALA A 487 -5.75 24.40 -17.43
CA ALA A 487 -4.76 23.84 -16.52
C ALA A 487 -5.40 22.89 -15.50
N ALA A 488 -6.58 23.22 -14.98
CA ALA A 488 -7.33 22.35 -14.08
C ALA A 488 -7.72 21.02 -14.76
N LYS A 489 -8.27 21.07 -15.99
CA LYS A 489 -8.59 19.87 -16.78
C LYS A 489 -7.36 19.01 -17.08
N LEU A 490 -6.22 19.65 -17.37
CA LEU A 490 -4.95 18.95 -17.60
C LEU A 490 -4.47 18.24 -16.32
N SER A 491 -4.59 18.90 -15.16
CA SER A 491 -4.27 18.30 -13.87
C SER A 491 -5.15 17.09 -13.56
N GLU A 492 -6.46 17.20 -13.80
CA GLU A 492 -7.40 16.09 -13.64
C GLU A 492 -7.06 14.91 -14.57
N SER A 493 -6.74 15.19 -15.84
CA SER A 493 -6.32 14.18 -16.81
C SER A 493 -4.99 13.50 -16.41
N ALA A 494 -4.04 14.27 -15.86
CA ALA A 494 -2.79 13.72 -15.32
C ALA A 494 -3.06 12.81 -14.11
N GLY A 495 -4.05 13.15 -13.27
CA GLY A 495 -4.53 12.30 -12.18
C GLY A 495 -5.12 10.97 -12.67
N GLN A 496 -5.99 11.02 -13.69
CA GLN A 496 -6.53 9.81 -14.32
C GLN A 496 -5.43 8.93 -14.95
N MET A 497 -4.45 9.56 -15.60
CA MET A 497 -3.30 8.87 -16.17
C MET A 497 -2.47 8.16 -15.08
N SER A 498 -2.20 8.82 -13.96
CA SER A 498 -1.47 8.23 -12.83
C SER A 498 -2.23 7.04 -12.22
N ALA A 499 -3.55 7.13 -12.11
CA ALA A 499 -4.38 5.99 -11.70
C ALA A 499 -4.25 4.82 -12.68
N GLY A 500 -4.34 5.07 -13.99
CA GLY A 500 -4.14 4.06 -15.02
C GLY A 500 -2.75 3.41 -15.00
N ILE A 501 -1.69 4.21 -14.77
CA ILE A 501 -0.31 3.72 -14.62
C ILE A 501 -0.19 2.83 -13.38
N THR A 502 -0.85 3.19 -12.28
CA THR A 502 -0.89 2.38 -11.06
C THR A 502 -1.53 1.03 -11.31
N SER A 503 -2.69 0.98 -11.99
CA SER A 503 -3.33 -0.28 -12.38
C SER A 503 -2.45 -1.12 -13.31
N ALA A 504 -1.79 -0.50 -14.29
CA ALA A 504 -0.87 -1.19 -15.20
C ALA A 504 0.35 -1.76 -14.46
N LYS A 505 0.87 -1.04 -13.46
CA LYS A 505 1.99 -1.51 -12.62
C LYS A 505 1.59 -2.73 -11.81
N SER A 506 0.41 -2.72 -11.18
CA SER A 506 -0.12 -3.90 -10.48
C SER A 506 -0.30 -5.09 -11.43
N GLY A 507 -0.79 -4.85 -12.66
CA GLY A 507 -0.88 -5.90 -13.68
C GLY A 507 0.49 -6.46 -14.11
N ALA A 508 1.51 -5.61 -14.25
CA ALA A 508 2.87 -6.05 -14.56
C ALA A 508 3.50 -6.85 -13.41
N GLU A 509 3.21 -6.50 -12.16
CA GLU A 509 3.66 -7.24 -10.97
C GLU A 509 3.00 -8.63 -10.89
N ALA A 510 1.69 -8.71 -11.12
CA ALA A 510 0.97 -9.98 -11.21
C ALA A 510 1.50 -10.86 -12.37
N LEU A 511 1.82 -10.26 -13.52
CA LEU A 511 2.44 -10.98 -14.64
C LEU A 511 3.83 -11.52 -14.26
N ALA A 512 4.66 -10.72 -13.59
CA ALA A 512 5.98 -11.15 -13.13
C ALA A 512 5.89 -12.34 -12.16
N GLU A 513 4.94 -12.30 -11.22
CA GLU A 513 4.67 -13.39 -10.29
C GLU A 513 4.19 -14.65 -11.00
N GLY A 514 3.27 -14.52 -11.97
CA GLY A 514 2.82 -15.62 -12.83
C GLY A 514 3.94 -16.26 -13.64
N ILE A 515 4.86 -15.47 -14.19
CA ILE A 515 6.06 -15.97 -14.89
C ILE A 515 6.96 -16.74 -13.93
N LEU A 516 7.15 -16.25 -12.71
CA LEU A 516 7.97 -16.92 -11.70
C LEU A 516 7.40 -18.30 -11.34
N ASN A 517 6.09 -18.38 -11.12
CA ASN A 517 5.40 -19.63 -10.82
C ASN A 517 5.48 -20.62 -11.99
N ALA A 518 5.28 -20.15 -13.22
CA ALA A 518 5.42 -20.97 -14.42
C ALA A 518 6.87 -21.49 -14.58
N LYS A 519 7.86 -20.67 -14.24
CA LYS A 519 9.27 -21.07 -14.26
C LYS A 519 9.55 -22.16 -13.21
N THR A 520 9.05 -22.01 -11.98
CA THR A 520 9.18 -23.05 -10.95
C THR A 520 8.54 -24.36 -11.41
N GLY A 521 7.36 -24.31 -12.03
CA GLY A 521 6.71 -25.49 -12.61
C GLY A 521 7.54 -26.13 -13.73
N ALA A 522 8.13 -25.33 -14.62
CA ALA A 522 9.02 -25.81 -15.68
C ALA A 522 10.29 -26.46 -15.09
N ASP A 523 10.89 -25.86 -14.06
CA ASP A 523 12.09 -26.41 -13.39
C ASP A 523 11.77 -27.76 -12.73
N GLN A 524 10.60 -27.90 -12.08
CA GLN A 524 10.12 -29.18 -11.53
C GLN A 524 9.91 -30.24 -12.62
N LEU A 525 9.27 -29.86 -13.73
CA LEU A 525 9.01 -30.77 -14.85
C LEU A 525 10.32 -31.23 -15.50
N SER A 526 11.31 -30.34 -15.61
CA SER A 526 12.66 -30.68 -16.10
C SER A 526 13.34 -31.70 -15.19
N GLY A 527 13.25 -31.50 -13.86
CA GLY A 527 13.75 -32.47 -12.88
C GLY A 527 13.08 -33.85 -13.02
N GLY A 528 11.76 -33.88 -13.19
CA GLY A 528 11.00 -35.12 -13.43
C GLY A 528 11.38 -35.81 -14.75
N ALA A 529 11.53 -35.05 -15.84
CA ALA A 529 11.96 -35.58 -17.13
C ALA A 529 13.40 -36.14 -17.07
N ALA A 530 14.30 -35.48 -16.34
CA ALA A 530 15.65 -35.99 -16.11
C ALA A 530 15.64 -37.30 -15.31
N ALA A 531 14.85 -37.39 -14.24
CA ALA A 531 14.70 -38.60 -13.45
C ALA A 531 14.10 -39.76 -14.28
N LEU A 532 13.10 -39.48 -15.13
CA LEU A 532 12.52 -40.47 -16.05
C LEU A 532 13.55 -40.95 -17.08
N SER A 533 14.34 -40.04 -17.66
CA SER A 533 15.41 -40.40 -18.60
C SER A 533 16.48 -41.27 -17.93
N GLU A 534 16.83 -40.99 -16.68
CA GLU A 534 17.80 -41.78 -15.92
C GLU A 534 17.24 -43.16 -15.55
N GLY A 535 15.97 -43.23 -15.13
CA GLY A 535 15.27 -44.48 -14.87
C GLY A 535 15.16 -45.37 -16.12
N ALA A 536 14.82 -44.77 -17.26
CA ALA A 536 14.77 -45.48 -18.54
C ALA A 536 16.15 -46.00 -18.98
N ALA A 537 17.22 -45.25 -18.71
CA ALA A 537 18.58 -45.71 -18.94
C ALA A 537 18.93 -46.92 -18.05
N LYS A 538 18.64 -46.86 -16.75
CA LYS A 538 18.84 -47.98 -15.82
C LYS A 538 18.03 -49.22 -16.19
N LEU A 539 16.79 -49.05 -16.65
CA LEU A 539 15.95 -50.14 -17.16
C LEU A 539 16.57 -50.76 -18.41
N SER A 540 17.03 -49.95 -19.36
CA SER A 540 17.70 -50.41 -20.56
C SER A 540 18.96 -51.23 -20.23
N ASP A 541 19.78 -50.75 -19.29
CA ASP A 541 20.98 -51.45 -18.83
C ASP A 541 20.62 -52.77 -18.14
N GLY A 542 19.56 -52.79 -17.33
CA GLY A 542 19.06 -53.99 -16.66
C GLY A 542 18.53 -55.04 -17.64
N ILE A 543 17.77 -54.62 -18.67
CA ILE A 543 17.30 -55.50 -19.75
C ILE A 543 18.50 -56.11 -20.49
N ALA A 544 19.51 -55.30 -20.83
CA ALA A 544 20.71 -55.79 -21.49
C ALA A 544 21.48 -56.81 -20.63
N ALA A 545 21.62 -56.55 -19.33
CA ALA A 545 22.27 -57.45 -18.39
C ALA A 545 21.51 -58.78 -18.23
N ALA A 546 20.18 -58.72 -18.10
CA ALA A 546 19.34 -59.90 -17.98
C ALA A 546 19.29 -60.72 -19.29
N GLY A 547 19.26 -60.06 -20.46
CA GLY A 547 19.42 -60.72 -21.76
C GLY A 547 20.75 -61.49 -21.86
N THR A 548 21.85 -60.86 -21.43
CA THR A 548 23.18 -61.51 -21.39
C THR A 548 23.20 -62.74 -20.47
N SER A 549 22.55 -62.67 -19.29
CA SER A 549 22.40 -63.83 -18.40
C SER A 549 21.56 -64.94 -19.04
N LEU A 550 20.44 -64.58 -19.68
CA LEU A 550 19.57 -65.55 -20.35
C LEU A 550 20.28 -66.25 -21.51
N ASP A 551 21.05 -65.52 -22.31
CA ASP A 551 21.89 -66.09 -23.38
C ASP A 551 22.88 -67.12 -22.83
N THR A 552 23.45 -66.85 -21.65
CA THR A 552 24.33 -67.80 -20.95
C THR A 552 23.56 -69.06 -20.52
N THR A 553 22.34 -68.93 -20.00
CA THR A 553 21.48 -70.07 -19.64
C THR A 553 21.05 -70.87 -20.87
N ILE A 554 20.70 -70.20 -21.98
CA ILE A 554 20.37 -70.84 -23.26
C ILE A 554 21.55 -71.70 -23.71
N ALA A 555 22.77 -71.16 -23.70
CA ALA A 555 23.97 -71.90 -24.08
C ALA A 555 24.21 -73.14 -23.20
N ALA A 556 23.99 -73.03 -21.88
CA ALA A 556 24.09 -74.17 -20.96
C ALA A 556 23.00 -75.23 -21.22
N ASN A 557 21.77 -74.81 -21.49
CA ASN A 557 20.66 -75.71 -21.84
C ASN A 557 20.88 -76.39 -23.19
N GLU A 558 21.44 -75.69 -24.19
CA GLU A 558 21.82 -76.30 -25.47
C GLU A 558 22.90 -77.37 -25.30
N GLN A 559 23.87 -77.17 -24.40
CA GLN A 559 24.84 -78.21 -24.04
C GLN A 559 24.17 -79.40 -23.34
N ALA A 560 23.27 -79.16 -22.40
CA ALA A 560 22.51 -80.22 -21.71
C ALA A 560 21.62 -81.01 -22.69
N LEU A 561 20.98 -80.32 -23.64
CA LEU A 561 20.19 -80.92 -24.70
C LEU A 561 21.04 -81.84 -25.58
N ALA A 562 22.23 -81.38 -25.99
CA ALA A 562 23.16 -82.20 -26.76
C ALA A 562 23.58 -83.47 -26.00
N ALA A 563 23.82 -83.36 -24.69
CA ALA A 563 24.13 -84.51 -23.83
C ALA A 563 22.96 -85.50 -23.71
N LEU A 564 21.73 -85.01 -23.51
CA LEU A 564 20.51 -85.83 -23.45
C LEU A 564 20.24 -86.54 -24.80
N GLN A 565 20.43 -85.84 -25.92
CA GLN A 565 20.30 -86.42 -27.26
C GLN A 565 21.33 -87.53 -27.49
N ALA A 566 22.58 -87.34 -27.06
CA ALA A 566 23.60 -88.38 -27.12
C ALA A 566 23.25 -89.61 -26.26
N LEU A 567 22.69 -89.39 -25.06
CA LEU A 567 22.18 -90.45 -24.18
C LEU A 567 21.01 -91.21 -24.81
N TYR A 568 20.05 -90.52 -25.41
CA TYR A 568 18.90 -91.13 -26.09
C TYR A 568 19.33 -92.01 -27.27
N GLN A 569 20.38 -91.63 -28.01
CA GLN A 569 20.96 -92.47 -29.08
C GLN A 569 21.60 -93.77 -28.55
N GLN A 570 22.13 -93.76 -27.32
CA GLN A 570 22.70 -94.96 -26.69
C GLN A 570 21.65 -95.83 -26.01
N SER A 571 20.57 -95.25 -25.47
CA SER A 571 19.49 -95.96 -24.77
C SER A 571 18.15 -95.24 -24.94
N PRO A 572 17.37 -95.60 -25.97
CA PRO A 572 16.09 -94.95 -26.23
C PRO A 572 15.06 -95.27 -25.14
N SER A 573 14.45 -94.24 -24.54
CA SER A 573 13.31 -94.36 -23.63
C SER A 573 12.30 -93.24 -23.86
N GLN A 574 11.03 -93.51 -23.52
CA GLN A 574 9.96 -92.53 -23.66
C GLN A 574 10.22 -91.29 -22.79
N GLU A 575 10.75 -91.47 -21.59
CA GLU A 575 11.08 -90.39 -20.65
C GLU A 575 12.17 -89.47 -21.21
N LEU A 576 13.23 -90.02 -21.82
CA LEU A 576 14.29 -89.24 -22.45
C LEU A 576 13.78 -88.42 -23.64
N ALA A 577 12.89 -89.00 -24.47
CA ALA A 577 12.29 -88.29 -25.60
C ALA A 577 11.42 -87.10 -25.13
N VAL A 578 10.63 -87.30 -24.07
CA VAL A 578 9.85 -86.21 -23.46
C VAL A 578 10.77 -85.14 -22.89
N ALA A 579 11.82 -85.51 -22.14
CA ALA A 579 12.76 -84.54 -21.57
C ALA A 579 13.47 -83.70 -22.65
N ILE A 580 13.89 -84.31 -23.76
CA ILE A 580 14.47 -83.61 -24.91
C ILE A 580 13.48 -82.62 -25.52
N GLY A 581 12.24 -83.06 -25.76
CA GLY A 581 11.19 -82.22 -26.34
C GLY A 581 10.85 -81.02 -25.45
N THR A 582 10.72 -81.25 -24.13
CA THR A 582 10.51 -80.18 -23.15
C THR A 582 11.68 -79.19 -23.15
N LEU A 583 12.93 -79.68 -23.11
CA LEU A 583 14.10 -78.80 -23.09
C LEU A 583 14.26 -77.99 -24.38
N GLN A 584 13.92 -78.56 -25.55
CA GLN A 584 13.87 -77.82 -26.82
C GLN A 584 12.82 -76.69 -26.78
N GLN A 585 11.62 -76.98 -26.28
CA GLN A 585 10.60 -75.94 -26.10
C GLN A 585 11.06 -74.84 -25.15
N THR A 586 11.71 -75.21 -24.05
CA THR A 586 12.28 -74.25 -23.09
C THR A 586 13.32 -73.36 -23.77
N ILE A 587 14.28 -73.93 -24.51
CA ILE A 587 15.31 -73.16 -25.23
C ILE A 587 14.68 -72.20 -26.25
N GLU A 588 13.67 -72.65 -27.01
CA GLU A 588 13.02 -71.80 -28.00
C GLU A 588 12.25 -70.65 -27.35
N GLY A 589 11.56 -70.92 -26.23
CA GLY A 589 10.92 -69.88 -25.41
C GLY A 589 11.95 -68.88 -24.87
N GLN A 590 13.08 -69.36 -24.35
CA GLN A 590 14.17 -68.51 -23.87
C GLN A 590 14.77 -67.64 -24.99
N LYS A 591 14.95 -68.19 -26.21
CA LYS A 591 15.43 -67.43 -27.37
C LYS A 591 14.47 -66.32 -27.79
N GLN A 592 13.16 -66.56 -27.75
CA GLN A 592 12.18 -65.51 -28.03
C GLN A 592 12.23 -64.39 -26.99
N ILE A 593 12.40 -64.75 -25.71
CA ILE A 593 12.56 -63.76 -24.63
C ILE A 593 13.86 -62.96 -24.83
N SER A 594 14.99 -63.64 -25.08
CA SER A 594 16.28 -62.97 -25.34
C SER A 594 16.19 -62.03 -26.55
N ALA A 595 15.56 -62.47 -27.64
CA ALA A 595 15.34 -61.63 -28.82
C ALA A 595 14.47 -60.38 -28.52
N SER A 596 13.51 -60.49 -27.60
CA SER A 596 12.71 -59.36 -27.12
C SER A 596 13.54 -58.39 -26.26
N MET A 597 14.52 -58.89 -25.50
CA MET A 597 15.42 -58.11 -24.63
C MET A 597 16.60 -57.48 -25.38
N ALA A 598 16.94 -57.98 -26.57
CA ALA A 598 17.95 -57.36 -27.43
C ALA A 598 17.61 -55.88 -27.69
N GLU A 599 18.61 -55.07 -28.02
CA GLU A 599 18.45 -53.62 -28.21
C GLU A 599 17.41 -53.26 -29.28
N SER A 600 17.27 -54.12 -30.31
CA SER A 600 16.25 -54.01 -31.37
C SER A 600 14.95 -54.78 -31.07
N GLY A 601 14.91 -55.55 -29.99
CA GLY A 601 13.74 -56.27 -29.51
C GLY A 601 12.71 -55.34 -28.86
N ALA A 602 11.50 -55.84 -28.63
CA ALA A 602 10.39 -55.02 -28.15
C ALA A 602 10.65 -54.35 -26.79
N LEU A 603 11.33 -55.05 -25.86
CA LEU A 603 11.66 -54.50 -24.54
C LEU A 603 12.79 -53.47 -24.62
N GLY A 604 13.87 -53.77 -25.35
CA GLY A 604 14.99 -52.84 -25.55
C GLY A 604 14.54 -51.56 -26.27
N ALA A 605 13.79 -51.71 -27.37
CA ALA A 605 13.24 -50.59 -28.12
C ALA A 605 12.23 -49.77 -27.30
N GLY A 606 11.44 -50.42 -26.44
CA GLY A 606 10.54 -49.76 -25.50
C GLY A 606 11.27 -48.85 -24.52
N ALA A 607 12.30 -49.37 -23.84
CA ALA A 607 13.12 -48.58 -22.92
C ALA A 607 13.84 -47.41 -23.61
N ALA A 608 14.39 -47.65 -24.81
CA ALA A 608 15.00 -46.59 -25.63
C ALA A 608 13.99 -45.51 -26.04
N SER A 609 12.75 -45.89 -26.36
CA SER A 609 11.69 -44.94 -26.72
C SER A 609 11.30 -44.05 -25.55
N VAL A 610 11.17 -44.61 -24.33
CA VAL A 610 10.89 -43.82 -23.12
C VAL A 610 12.03 -42.84 -22.84
N LYS A 611 13.29 -43.29 -22.94
CA LYS A 611 14.46 -42.42 -22.78
C LYS A 611 14.47 -41.26 -23.78
N ASN A 612 14.23 -41.55 -25.06
CA ASN A 612 14.17 -40.52 -26.11
C ASN A 612 13.00 -39.55 -25.89
N GLY A 613 11.82 -40.06 -25.51
CA GLY A 613 10.67 -39.23 -25.16
C GLY A 613 10.94 -38.29 -23.99
N ALA A 614 11.61 -38.79 -22.93
CA ALA A 614 12.03 -37.99 -21.79
C ALA A 614 13.05 -36.90 -22.19
N ALA A 615 14.00 -37.22 -23.07
CA ALA A 615 14.96 -36.25 -23.60
C ALA A 615 14.28 -35.17 -24.45
N GLN A 616 13.31 -35.54 -25.30
CA GLN A 616 12.52 -34.58 -26.08
C GLN A 616 11.68 -33.66 -25.18
N LEU A 617 11.03 -34.23 -24.15
CA LEU A 617 10.29 -33.47 -23.16
C LEU A 617 11.20 -32.45 -22.46
N ASN A 618 12.39 -32.89 -22.01
CA ASN A 618 13.35 -32.00 -21.36
C ASN A 618 13.85 -30.89 -22.31
N GLY A 619 14.05 -31.20 -23.59
CA GLY A 619 14.36 -30.21 -24.62
C GLY A 619 13.26 -29.16 -24.79
N GLY A 620 11.99 -29.59 -24.84
CA GLY A 620 10.83 -28.69 -24.91
C GLY A 620 10.69 -27.82 -23.67
N ILE A 621 10.96 -28.36 -22.48
CA ILE A 621 10.97 -27.61 -21.22
C ILE A 621 12.10 -26.58 -21.21
N GLY A 622 13.27 -26.90 -21.77
CA GLY A 622 14.36 -25.94 -21.94
C GLY A 622 13.98 -24.74 -22.82
N GLN A 623 13.23 -24.98 -23.90
CA GLN A 623 12.69 -23.90 -24.75
C GLN A 623 11.67 -23.05 -23.98
N LEU A 624 10.76 -23.69 -23.23
CA LEU A 624 9.80 -23.00 -22.37
C LEU A 624 10.50 -22.12 -21.33
N SER A 625 11.53 -22.64 -20.65
CA SER A 625 12.32 -21.92 -19.66
C SER A 625 13.01 -20.69 -20.27
N THR A 626 13.58 -20.83 -21.47
CA THR A 626 14.15 -19.69 -22.22
C THR A 626 13.09 -18.63 -22.56
N GLY A 627 11.90 -19.06 -22.98
CA GLY A 627 10.77 -18.16 -23.25
C GLY A 627 10.27 -17.44 -22.00
N LEU A 628 10.22 -18.12 -20.86
CA LEU A 628 9.85 -17.53 -19.57
C LEU A 628 10.89 -16.50 -19.09
N GLU A 629 12.17 -16.74 -19.32
CA GLU A 629 13.22 -15.77 -18.98
C GLU A 629 13.13 -14.52 -19.87
N ALA A 630 12.84 -14.69 -21.16
CA ALA A 630 12.57 -13.57 -22.06
C ALA A 630 11.32 -12.78 -21.63
N ALA A 631 10.25 -13.47 -21.23
CA ALA A 631 9.04 -12.85 -20.70
C ALA A 631 9.29 -12.09 -19.39
N LYS A 632 10.11 -12.64 -18.50
CA LYS A 632 10.55 -11.98 -17.26
C LYS A 632 11.27 -10.68 -17.56
N SER A 633 12.24 -10.71 -18.47
CA SER A 633 12.98 -9.51 -18.87
C SER A 633 12.07 -8.46 -19.54
N GLY A 634 11.10 -8.90 -20.34
CA GLY A 634 10.06 -8.03 -20.91
C GLY A 634 9.17 -7.38 -19.85
N SER A 635 8.77 -8.13 -18.81
CA SER A 635 7.99 -7.62 -17.68
C SER A 635 8.78 -6.59 -16.85
N GLU A 636 10.07 -6.85 -16.59
CA GLU A 636 10.96 -5.89 -15.93
C GLU A 636 11.11 -4.60 -16.74
N THR A 637 11.24 -4.71 -18.06
CA THR A 637 11.30 -3.56 -18.97
C THR A 637 9.99 -2.76 -18.94
N LEU A 638 8.84 -3.44 -18.97
CA LEU A 638 7.52 -2.80 -18.85
C LEU A 638 7.40 -2.04 -17.52
N LYS A 639 7.83 -2.65 -16.41
CA LYS A 639 7.82 -2.01 -15.09
C LYS A 639 8.68 -0.75 -15.08
N GLY A 640 9.87 -0.79 -15.69
CA GLY A 640 10.73 0.38 -15.87
C GLY A 640 10.07 1.49 -16.69
N GLY A 641 9.46 1.14 -17.83
CA GLY A 641 8.75 2.09 -18.69
C GLY A 641 7.55 2.74 -18.00
N LEU A 642 6.79 1.97 -17.21
CA LEU A 642 5.69 2.49 -16.39
C LEU A 642 6.17 3.45 -15.29
N ALA A 643 7.34 3.21 -14.70
CA ALA A 643 7.93 4.14 -13.73
C ALA A 643 8.31 5.47 -14.40
N THR A 644 8.96 5.42 -15.58
CA THR A 644 9.28 6.64 -16.34
C THR A 644 8.01 7.40 -16.75
N LEU A 645 6.95 6.69 -17.14
CA LEU A 645 5.68 7.31 -17.50
C LEU A 645 5.00 7.96 -16.28
N ASP A 646 5.10 7.35 -15.10
CA ASP A 646 4.59 7.91 -13.84
C ASP A 646 5.32 9.21 -13.47
N GLU A 647 6.64 9.25 -13.62
CA GLU A 647 7.43 10.47 -13.44
C GLU A 647 7.06 11.56 -14.44
N GLY A 648 6.84 11.20 -15.71
CA GLY A 648 6.31 12.13 -16.72
C GLY A 648 4.93 12.68 -16.37
N GLY A 649 4.03 11.82 -15.90
CA GLY A 649 2.69 12.21 -15.44
C GLY A 649 2.73 13.16 -14.23
N LYS A 650 3.60 12.88 -13.25
CA LYS A 650 3.84 13.77 -12.10
C LYS A 650 4.39 15.13 -12.52
N ALA A 651 5.35 15.15 -13.44
CA ALA A 651 5.89 16.39 -13.99
C ALA A 651 4.82 17.21 -14.72
N LEU A 652 3.94 16.55 -15.49
CA LEU A 652 2.81 17.19 -16.16
C LEU A 652 1.81 17.80 -15.16
N ALA A 653 1.46 17.06 -14.10
CA ALA A 653 0.57 17.55 -13.06
C ALA A 653 1.17 18.75 -12.30
N ALA A 654 2.47 18.70 -12.00
CA ALA A 654 3.19 19.82 -11.39
C ALA A 654 3.19 21.04 -12.32
N GLY A 655 3.50 20.87 -13.61
CA GLY A 655 3.46 21.93 -14.61
C GLY A 655 2.07 22.56 -14.77
N ALA A 656 1.01 21.74 -14.78
CA ALA A 656 -0.37 22.23 -14.79
C ALA A 656 -0.70 23.06 -13.53
N SER A 657 -0.20 22.63 -12.37
CA SER A 657 -0.38 23.35 -11.11
C SER A 657 0.37 24.69 -11.09
N THR A 658 1.60 24.72 -11.62
CA THR A 658 2.35 25.97 -11.82
C THR A 658 1.61 26.91 -12.78
N LEU A 659 1.10 26.40 -13.90
CA LEU A 659 0.34 27.20 -14.87
C LEU A 659 -0.92 27.80 -14.24
N SER A 660 -1.65 27.04 -13.43
CA SER A 660 -2.80 27.54 -12.65
C SER A 660 -2.40 28.66 -11.69
N GLY A 661 -1.30 28.49 -10.95
CA GLY A 661 -0.77 29.55 -10.07
C GLY A 661 -0.38 30.83 -10.81
N SER A 662 0.31 30.71 -11.95
CA SER A 662 0.70 31.86 -12.77
C SER A 662 -0.49 32.55 -13.43
N THR A 663 -1.52 31.81 -13.86
CA THR A 663 -2.75 32.39 -14.42
C THR A 663 -3.59 33.10 -13.37
N ALA A 664 -3.62 32.61 -12.13
CA ALA A 664 -4.21 33.33 -11.01
C ALA A 664 -3.51 34.68 -10.76
N GLN A 665 -2.17 34.73 -10.80
CA GLN A 665 -1.41 35.98 -10.71
C GLN A 665 -1.69 36.91 -11.88
N LEU A 666 -1.77 36.39 -13.12
CA LEU A 666 -2.11 37.18 -14.30
C LEU A 666 -3.50 37.80 -14.20
N SER A 667 -4.50 37.02 -13.75
CA SER A 667 -5.86 37.49 -13.51
C SER A 667 -5.92 38.59 -12.45
N LYS A 668 -5.13 38.44 -11.37
CA LYS A 668 -4.98 39.47 -10.34
C LYS A 668 -4.36 40.74 -10.89
N GLY A 669 -3.27 40.64 -11.65
CA GLY A 669 -2.64 41.78 -12.32
C GLY A 669 -3.56 42.50 -13.30
N ALA A 670 -4.36 41.74 -14.07
CA ALA A 670 -5.39 42.32 -14.94
C ALA A 670 -6.48 43.05 -14.16
N SER A 671 -6.90 42.51 -13.01
CA SER A 671 -7.87 43.16 -12.11
C SER A 671 -7.32 44.45 -11.49
N ASP A 672 -6.05 44.44 -11.09
CA ASP A 672 -5.37 45.63 -10.55
C ASP A 672 -5.21 46.70 -11.63
N LEU A 673 -4.89 46.32 -12.87
CA LEU A 673 -4.84 47.24 -14.01
C LEU A 673 -6.21 47.87 -14.31
N SER A 674 -7.29 47.07 -14.29
CA SER A 674 -8.67 47.57 -14.43
C SER A 674 -9.03 48.56 -13.32
N THR A 675 -8.61 48.29 -12.08
CA THR A 675 -8.82 49.18 -10.92
C THR A 675 -8.03 50.49 -11.07
N GLY A 676 -6.79 50.41 -11.57
CA GLY A 676 -5.98 51.57 -11.91
C GLY A 676 -6.61 52.44 -13.00
N ALA A 677 -7.13 51.82 -14.07
CA ALA A 677 -7.86 52.52 -15.13
C ALA A 677 -9.13 53.21 -14.62
N ALA A 678 -9.88 52.57 -13.70
CA ALA A 678 -11.04 53.19 -13.07
C ALA A 678 -10.68 54.38 -12.17
N SER A 679 -9.55 54.30 -11.46
CA SER A 679 -9.03 55.42 -10.64
C SER A 679 -8.57 56.58 -11.51
N LEU A 680 -7.91 56.28 -12.64
CA LEU A 680 -7.51 57.26 -13.64
C LEU A 680 -8.74 57.95 -14.26
N ASP A 681 -9.79 57.20 -14.61
CA ASP A 681 -11.06 57.74 -15.12
C ASP A 681 -11.72 58.72 -14.14
N SER A 682 -11.68 58.42 -12.83
CA SER A 682 -12.16 59.36 -11.79
C SER A 682 -11.30 60.64 -11.70
N GLY A 683 -9.97 60.51 -11.81
CA GLY A 683 -9.06 61.66 -11.84
C GLY A 683 -9.26 62.55 -13.07
N ILE A 684 -9.45 61.93 -14.23
CA ILE A 684 -9.83 62.59 -15.49
C ILE A 684 -11.15 63.34 -15.33
N GLY A 685 -12.16 62.74 -14.69
CA GLY A 685 -13.43 63.41 -14.39
C GLY A 685 -13.26 64.66 -13.53
N THR A 686 -12.38 64.61 -12.52
CA THR A 686 -12.05 65.76 -11.66
C THR A 686 -11.36 66.87 -12.47
N LEU A 687 -10.39 66.52 -13.30
CA LEU A 687 -9.67 67.47 -14.16
C LEU A 687 -10.58 68.12 -15.21
N ALA A 688 -11.49 67.34 -15.82
CA ALA A 688 -12.52 67.84 -16.74
C ALA A 688 -13.44 68.87 -16.06
N GLY A 689 -13.85 68.58 -14.82
CA GLY A 689 -14.65 69.50 -14.00
C GLY A 689 -13.91 70.81 -13.71
N GLY A 690 -12.65 70.72 -13.28
CA GLY A 690 -11.80 71.89 -13.01
C GLY A 690 -11.54 72.75 -14.25
N SER A 691 -11.29 72.13 -15.41
CA SER A 691 -11.14 72.85 -16.68
C SER A 691 -12.43 73.58 -17.09
N SER A 692 -13.59 72.95 -16.88
CA SER A 692 -14.90 73.57 -17.15
C SER A 692 -15.17 74.76 -16.23
N GLN A 693 -14.81 74.65 -14.95
CA GLN A 693 -14.90 75.78 -14.00
C GLN A 693 -13.96 76.93 -14.36
N LEU A 694 -12.74 76.65 -14.83
CA LEU A 694 -11.81 77.67 -15.31
C LEU A 694 -12.39 78.42 -16.51
N ILE A 695 -12.98 77.72 -17.48
CA ILE A 695 -13.65 78.35 -18.62
C ILE A 695 -14.79 79.28 -18.15
N GLY A 696 -15.64 78.83 -17.23
CA GLY A 696 -16.71 79.67 -16.67
C GLY A 696 -16.22 80.89 -15.87
N GLY A 697 -15.09 80.74 -15.16
CA GLY A 697 -14.43 81.85 -14.46
C GLY A 697 -13.84 82.88 -15.44
N LEU A 698 -13.25 82.41 -16.55
CA LEU A 698 -12.73 83.29 -17.61
C LEU A 698 -13.86 84.04 -18.32
N ASP A 699 -15.01 83.41 -18.55
CA ASP A 699 -16.19 84.09 -19.10
C ASP A 699 -16.69 85.21 -18.17
N SER A 700 -16.66 84.96 -16.86
CA SER A 700 -17.02 85.98 -15.85
C SER A 700 -16.02 87.15 -15.84
N LEU A 701 -14.73 86.86 -15.97
CA LEU A 701 -13.67 87.87 -16.06
C LEU A 701 -13.81 88.75 -17.31
N VAL A 702 -14.03 88.13 -18.48
CA VAL A 702 -14.25 88.84 -19.76
C VAL A 702 -15.45 89.78 -19.64
N ASN A 703 -16.58 89.31 -19.11
CA ASN A 703 -17.77 90.13 -18.89
C ASN A 703 -17.49 91.31 -17.94
N GLY A 704 -16.74 91.09 -16.86
CA GLY A 704 -16.34 92.16 -15.93
C GLY A 704 -15.44 93.21 -16.57
N ILE A 705 -14.50 92.78 -17.42
CA ILE A 705 -13.62 93.68 -18.19
C ILE A 705 -14.43 94.47 -19.22
N GLU A 706 -15.44 93.88 -19.85
CA GLU A 706 -16.33 94.57 -20.80
C GLU A 706 -17.14 95.68 -20.11
N GLN A 707 -17.62 95.43 -18.89
CA GLN A 707 -18.27 96.45 -18.06
C GLN A 707 -17.31 97.58 -17.68
N LEU A 708 -16.08 97.25 -17.25
CA LEU A 708 -15.05 98.25 -16.94
C LEU A 708 -14.65 99.07 -18.17
N SER A 709 -14.52 98.43 -19.33
CA SER A 709 -14.25 99.08 -20.62
C SER A 709 -15.36 100.06 -21.01
N THR A 710 -16.63 99.66 -20.84
CA THR A 710 -17.79 100.54 -21.08
C THR A 710 -17.83 101.72 -20.09
N GLY A 711 -17.52 101.48 -18.82
CA GLY A 711 -17.38 102.53 -17.82
C GLY A 711 -16.24 103.51 -18.16
N ASN A 712 -15.10 102.99 -18.61
CA ASN A 712 -13.96 103.79 -19.04
C ASN A 712 -14.25 104.60 -20.31
N ALA A 713 -15.02 104.05 -21.27
CA ALA A 713 -15.49 104.80 -22.43
C ALA A 713 -16.41 105.97 -22.02
N SER A 714 -17.25 105.77 -21.01
CA SER A 714 -18.10 106.83 -20.44
C SER A 714 -17.28 107.91 -19.73
N LEU A 715 -16.25 107.51 -18.96
CA LEU A 715 -15.28 108.42 -18.36
C LEU A 715 -14.55 109.24 -19.45
N ASN A 716 -14.10 108.58 -20.51
CA ASN A 716 -13.41 109.20 -21.63
C ASN A 716 -14.28 110.25 -22.35
N ALA A 717 -15.56 109.93 -22.57
CA ALA A 717 -16.54 110.88 -23.10
C ALA A 717 -16.81 112.05 -22.15
N GLY A 718 -16.85 111.80 -20.83
CA GLY A 718 -16.96 112.83 -19.80
C GLY A 718 -15.75 113.78 -19.77
N LEU A 719 -14.53 113.24 -19.87
CA LEU A 719 -13.29 114.00 -19.99
C LEU A 719 -13.29 114.86 -21.27
N GLY A 720 -13.81 114.35 -22.39
CA GLY A 720 -13.98 115.13 -23.62
C GLY A 720 -14.95 116.32 -23.48
N LYS A 721 -16.07 116.14 -22.79
CA LYS A 721 -17.01 117.23 -22.46
C LYS A 721 -16.37 118.27 -21.55
N LEU A 722 -15.62 117.82 -20.54
CA LEU A 722 -14.93 118.70 -19.59
C LEU A 722 -13.79 119.48 -20.26
N SER A 723 -13.06 118.85 -21.19
CA SER A 723 -12.07 119.50 -22.05
C SER A 723 -12.70 120.61 -22.90
N THR A 724 -13.90 120.39 -23.44
CA THR A 724 -14.65 121.43 -24.19
C THR A 724 -15.02 122.61 -23.27
N GLY A 725 -15.50 122.34 -22.05
CA GLY A 725 -15.80 123.40 -21.08
C GLY A 725 -14.55 124.16 -20.57
N ALA A 726 -13.38 123.52 -20.54
CA ALA A 726 -12.12 124.18 -20.23
C ALA A 726 -11.67 125.15 -21.35
N VAL A 727 -12.00 124.84 -22.62
CA VAL A 727 -11.80 125.75 -23.77
C VAL A 727 -12.71 126.98 -23.66
N ASP A 728 -13.97 126.80 -23.23
CA ASP A 728 -14.90 127.91 -22.99
C ASP A 728 -14.45 128.83 -21.84
N LEU A 729 -13.88 128.24 -20.78
CA LEU A 729 -13.30 128.97 -19.63
C LEU A 729 -12.12 129.86 -20.05
N SER A 730 -11.27 129.39 -20.96
CA SER A 730 -10.16 130.17 -21.55
C SER A 730 -10.65 131.47 -22.21
N GLY A 731 -11.85 131.45 -22.81
CA GLY A 731 -12.49 132.66 -23.36
C GLY A 731 -12.94 133.70 -22.32
N GLY A 732 -13.31 133.28 -21.10
CA GLY A 732 -13.72 134.18 -20.01
C GLY A 732 -12.56 134.85 -19.27
N ILE A 733 -11.39 134.22 -19.28
CA ILE A 733 -10.18 134.68 -18.57
C ILE A 733 -9.56 135.94 -19.19
N GLY A 734 -9.83 136.21 -20.47
CA GLY A 734 -9.42 137.46 -21.14
C GLY A 734 -10.00 138.74 -20.49
N GLN A 735 -11.11 138.65 -19.76
CA GLN A 735 -11.70 139.78 -19.03
C GLN A 735 -11.09 140.00 -17.65
N LEU A 736 -10.57 138.93 -17.04
CA LEU A 736 -9.97 139.00 -15.73
C LEU A 736 -8.68 139.81 -15.80
N TYR A 737 -7.92 139.77 -16.93
CA TYR A 737 -7.03 140.80 -17.57
C TYR A 737 -6.53 142.00 -16.74
N ASN A 738 -7.49 142.63 -16.09
CA ASN A 738 -7.38 143.94 -15.48
C ASN A 738 -7.32 143.91 -13.93
N GLY A 739 -7.53 142.75 -13.28
CA GLY A 739 -7.59 142.61 -11.82
C GLY A 739 -6.30 142.13 -11.13
N ALA A 740 -5.28 141.75 -11.89
CA ALA A 740 -4.01 141.23 -11.40
C ALA A 740 -3.02 142.39 -11.25
N GLU A 741 -3.42 143.41 -10.51
CA GLU A 741 -2.50 144.30 -9.79
C GLU A 741 -2.49 143.96 -8.29
N ALA A 742 -3.38 143.08 -7.80
CA ALA A 742 -3.64 142.88 -6.36
C ALA A 742 -2.97 141.65 -5.68
N LEU A 743 -2.31 140.75 -6.41
CA LEU A 743 -1.83 139.44 -5.90
C LEU A 743 -0.38 139.45 -5.38
N ASP A 744 0.31 140.58 -5.43
CA ASP A 744 1.65 140.77 -4.84
C ASP A 744 1.71 140.30 -3.37
N GLY A 745 0.59 140.34 -2.64
CA GLY A 745 0.49 139.92 -1.23
C GLY A 745 0.47 138.41 -0.94
N GLY A 746 0.22 137.53 -1.91
CA GLY A 746 0.04 136.07 -1.66
C GLY A 746 1.34 135.26 -1.57
N LEU A 747 2.42 135.77 -2.16
CA LEU A 747 3.70 135.05 -2.30
C LEU A 747 4.46 134.87 -0.97
N ALA A 748 4.03 135.56 0.09
CA ALA A 748 4.65 135.47 1.42
C ALA A 748 4.30 134.16 2.19
N GLN A 749 3.21 133.47 1.85
CA GLN A 749 2.72 132.32 2.62
C GLN A 749 3.30 130.95 2.21
N LEU A 750 3.80 130.81 0.99
CA LEU A 750 4.27 129.53 0.45
C LEU A 750 5.68 129.14 0.93
N SER A 751 6.49 130.12 1.35
CA SER A 751 7.84 129.90 1.87
C SER A 751 7.90 129.01 3.12
N GLN A 752 6.78 128.85 3.84
CA GLN A 752 6.72 128.11 5.10
C GLN A 752 6.50 126.60 4.92
N GLY A 753 5.91 126.15 3.79
CA GLY A 753 5.59 124.74 3.54
C GLY A 753 6.79 123.87 3.15
N THR A 754 7.81 124.46 2.53
CA THR A 754 8.99 123.72 2.04
C THR A 754 9.89 123.23 3.18
N LEU A 755 9.81 123.84 4.36
CA LEU A 755 10.52 123.40 5.57
C LEU A 755 9.94 122.10 6.14
N THR A 756 8.66 121.79 5.91
CA THR A 756 7.99 120.57 6.40
C THR A 756 8.33 119.33 5.56
N LEU A 757 8.55 119.50 4.25
CA LEU A 757 8.88 118.40 3.33
C LEU A 757 10.27 117.79 3.61
N ASN A 758 11.23 118.61 4.02
CA ASN A 758 12.60 118.17 4.32
C ASN A 758 12.68 117.23 5.54
N GLY A 759 11.75 117.36 6.50
CA GLY A 759 11.66 116.48 7.67
C GLY A 759 11.13 115.07 7.38
N GLY A 760 10.27 114.90 6.37
CA GLY A 760 9.68 113.60 6.01
C GLY A 760 10.63 112.68 5.23
N ILE A 761 11.54 113.25 4.45
CA ILE A 761 12.56 112.50 3.68
C ILE A 761 13.56 111.81 4.63
N GLY A 762 13.88 112.44 5.77
CA GLY A 762 14.75 111.85 6.79
C GLY A 762 14.18 110.60 7.47
N GLN A 763 12.86 110.52 7.68
CA GLN A 763 12.21 109.35 8.30
C GLN A 763 12.16 108.14 7.36
N LEU A 764 12.04 108.37 6.04
CA LEU A 764 11.98 107.31 5.03
C LEU A 764 13.35 106.63 4.83
N SER A 765 14.44 107.38 4.91
CA SER A 765 15.82 106.86 4.82
C SER A 765 16.14 105.85 5.93
N THR A 766 15.74 106.13 7.18
CA THR A 766 15.96 105.23 8.32
C THR A 766 15.19 103.90 8.20
N GLY A 767 13.97 103.92 7.65
CA GLY A 767 13.17 102.72 7.43
C GLY A 767 13.73 101.78 6.36
N ALA A 768 14.33 102.33 5.30
CA ALA A 768 14.92 101.54 4.21
C ALA A 768 16.20 100.80 4.64
N VAL A 769 17.04 101.43 5.47
CA VAL A 769 18.25 100.79 6.06
C VAL A 769 17.86 99.63 6.99
N THR A 770 16.81 99.81 7.80
CA THR A 770 16.32 98.77 8.73
C THR A 770 15.80 97.52 8.00
N LEU A 771 15.20 97.70 6.82
CA LEU A 771 14.72 96.59 5.99
C LEU A 771 15.87 95.79 5.35
N ASP A 772 16.93 96.46 4.91
CA ASP A 772 18.11 95.82 4.31
C ASP A 772 18.85 94.92 5.32
N ASP A 773 19.02 95.42 6.55
CA ASP A 773 19.62 94.65 7.66
C ASP A 773 18.79 93.41 8.05
N GLY A 774 17.45 93.54 8.07
CA GLY A 774 16.54 92.42 8.37
C GLY A 774 16.57 91.30 7.32
N LEU A 775 16.69 91.65 6.04
CA LEU A 775 16.84 90.69 4.94
C LEU A 775 18.19 89.97 4.99
N ALA A 776 19.26 90.65 5.43
CA ALA A 776 20.58 90.04 5.62
C ALA A 776 20.57 88.97 6.73
N GLN A 777 19.87 89.20 7.85
CA GLN A 777 19.72 88.21 8.92
C GLN A 777 18.91 86.98 8.48
N LEU A 778 17.82 87.19 7.73
CA LEU A 778 16.98 86.12 7.21
C LEU A 778 17.71 85.24 6.18
N PHE A 779 18.58 85.83 5.36
CA PHE A 779 19.45 85.13 4.40
C PHE A 779 20.50 84.24 5.09
N GLY A 780 20.99 84.65 6.26
CA GLY A 780 21.88 83.83 7.09
C GLY A 780 21.17 82.59 7.65
N GLY A 781 19.94 82.75 8.15
CA GLY A 781 19.14 81.66 8.71
C GLY A 781 18.70 80.60 7.68
N SER A 782 18.42 81.01 6.43
CA SER A 782 18.02 80.07 5.37
C SER A 782 19.12 79.06 5.01
N LYS A 783 20.40 79.46 5.06
CA LYS A 783 21.54 78.56 4.81
C LYS A 783 21.67 77.45 5.87
N GLN A 784 21.36 77.77 7.12
CA GLN A 784 21.34 76.81 8.22
C GLN A 784 20.22 75.78 8.05
N PHE A 785 19.03 76.25 7.62
CA PHE A 785 17.89 75.38 7.33
C PHE A 785 18.14 74.45 6.14
N SER A 786 18.75 74.95 5.05
CA SER A 786 19.17 74.16 3.87
C SER A 786 20.11 73.01 4.24
N SER A 787 21.11 73.28 5.09
CA SER A 787 22.05 72.26 5.58
C SER A 787 21.37 71.18 6.44
N GLY A 788 20.37 71.56 7.25
CA GLY A 788 19.55 70.65 8.04
C GLY A 788 18.67 69.74 7.17
N ALA A 789 18.01 70.29 6.15
CA ALA A 789 17.19 69.54 5.20
C ALA A 789 18.01 68.50 4.42
N LYS A 790 19.24 68.84 4.02
CA LYS A 790 20.16 67.89 3.39
C LYS A 790 20.55 66.74 4.33
N THR A 791 20.85 67.04 5.60
CA THR A 791 21.19 66.03 6.61
C THR A 791 20.02 65.07 6.86
N LEU A 792 18.79 65.59 6.89
CA LEU A 792 17.57 64.79 7.00
C LEU A 792 17.42 63.83 5.81
N TYR A 793 17.59 64.32 4.57
CA TYR A 793 17.53 63.50 3.36
C TYR A 793 18.57 62.36 3.38
N ASP A 794 19.83 62.66 3.73
CA ASP A 794 20.90 61.65 3.80
C ASP A 794 20.59 60.57 4.87
N SER A 795 19.99 60.96 5.99
CA SER A 795 19.58 60.04 7.07
C SER A 795 18.44 59.11 6.66
N ILE A 796 17.44 59.63 5.92
CA ILE A 796 16.31 58.83 5.40
C ILE A 796 16.79 57.83 4.33
N LYS A 797 17.80 58.21 3.53
CA LYS A 797 18.43 57.29 2.56
C LYS A 797 19.12 56.11 3.25
N LEU A 798 19.75 56.34 4.39
CA LEU A 798 20.32 55.27 5.22
C LEU A 798 19.22 54.35 5.79
N LEU A 799 18.09 54.92 6.23
CA LEU A 799 16.92 54.15 6.68
C LEU A 799 16.34 53.25 5.57
N SER A 800 16.16 53.76 4.35
CA SER A 800 15.71 52.95 3.19
C SER A 800 16.70 51.82 2.88
N THR A 801 18.01 52.10 2.95
CA THR A 801 19.04 51.06 2.77
C THR A 801 18.94 49.96 3.84
N GLY A 802 18.69 50.35 5.09
CA GLY A 802 18.44 49.41 6.19
C GLY A 802 17.17 48.57 6.01
N ALA A 803 16.07 49.20 5.58
CA ALA A 803 14.80 48.54 5.29
C ALA A 803 14.93 47.54 4.11
N THR A 804 15.68 47.91 3.07
CA THR A 804 16.02 47.01 1.95
C THR A 804 16.80 45.77 2.45
N LYS A 805 17.81 45.96 3.32
CA LYS A 805 18.56 44.84 3.91
C LYS A 805 17.67 43.94 4.78
N LEU A 806 16.78 44.53 5.58
CA LEU A 806 15.81 43.79 6.40
C LEU A 806 14.82 42.99 5.53
N SER A 807 14.35 43.58 4.43
CA SER A 807 13.50 42.90 3.44
C SER A 807 14.22 41.73 2.77
N GLY A 808 15.50 41.91 2.41
CA GLY A 808 16.34 40.83 1.88
C GLY A 808 16.52 39.68 2.87
N GLY A 809 16.95 39.98 4.10
CA GLY A 809 17.17 38.98 5.15
C GLY A 809 15.89 38.26 5.60
N SER A 810 14.74 38.95 5.65
CA SER A 810 13.44 38.32 5.89
C SER A 810 12.99 37.43 4.72
N GLY A 811 13.37 37.75 3.49
CA GLY A 811 13.20 36.88 2.32
C GLY A 811 14.02 35.59 2.40
N GLU A 812 15.27 35.68 2.85
CA GLU A 812 16.12 34.51 3.12
C GLU A 812 15.54 33.65 4.24
N LEU A 813 15.09 34.27 5.33
CA LEU A 813 14.42 33.59 6.45
C LEU A 813 13.15 32.86 5.99
N TYR A 814 12.28 33.53 5.23
CA TYR A 814 11.08 32.95 4.65
C TYR A 814 11.43 31.71 3.80
N SER A 815 12.44 31.84 2.93
CA SER A 815 12.90 30.74 2.07
C SER A 815 13.48 29.57 2.88
N GLY A 816 14.17 29.85 3.99
CA GLY A 816 14.67 28.84 4.92
C GLY A 816 13.55 28.10 5.67
N ILE A 817 12.51 28.82 6.10
CA ILE A 817 11.32 28.23 6.74
C ILE A 817 10.52 27.41 5.74
N ASP A 818 10.43 27.83 4.48
CA ASP A 818 9.77 27.06 3.42
C ASP A 818 10.48 25.71 3.14
N LYS A 819 11.81 25.71 3.16
CA LYS A 819 12.60 24.46 3.15
C LYS A 819 12.34 23.61 4.39
N LEU A 820 12.27 24.21 5.57
CA LEU A 820 11.96 23.51 6.81
C LEU A 820 10.54 22.89 6.78
N LYS A 821 9.56 23.59 6.20
CA LYS A 821 8.20 23.09 5.97
C LYS A 821 8.21 21.86 5.07
N THR A 822 8.98 21.90 3.99
CA THR A 822 9.16 20.76 3.09
C THR A 822 9.77 19.56 3.85
N GLY A 823 10.82 19.79 4.65
CA GLY A 823 11.42 18.75 5.49
C GLY A 823 10.47 18.17 6.55
N SER A 824 9.67 19.02 7.20
CA SER A 824 8.64 18.60 8.18
C SER A 824 7.54 17.78 7.52
N LYS A 825 7.18 18.10 6.28
CA LYS A 825 6.24 17.28 5.51
C LYS A 825 6.81 15.89 5.22
N THR A 826 8.07 15.79 4.80
CA THR A 826 8.73 14.49 4.62
C THR A 826 8.76 13.67 5.92
N LEU A 827 9.04 14.32 7.05
CA LEU A 827 8.98 13.66 8.36
C LEU A 827 7.57 13.15 8.68
N THR A 828 6.55 13.98 8.46
CA THR A 828 5.14 13.62 8.70
C THR A 828 4.71 12.44 7.82
N ASP A 829 5.06 12.49 6.52
CA ASP A 829 4.76 11.42 5.57
C ASP A 829 5.48 10.12 5.97
N GLY A 830 6.74 10.20 6.42
CA GLY A 830 7.50 9.06 6.94
C GLY A 830 6.92 8.47 8.24
N VAL A 831 6.44 9.31 9.16
CA VAL A 831 5.74 8.85 10.37
C VAL A 831 4.39 8.20 10.00
N GLY A 832 3.69 8.70 8.99
CA GLY A 832 2.46 8.07 8.48
C GLY A 832 2.71 6.69 7.85
N GLN A 833 3.83 6.50 7.15
CA GLN A 833 4.25 5.18 6.68
C GLN A 833 4.56 4.24 7.84
N LEU A 834 5.26 4.73 8.87
CA LEU A 834 5.57 3.96 10.07
C LEU A 834 4.30 3.58 10.85
N GLU A 835 3.33 4.49 10.96
CA GLU A 835 2.02 4.24 11.58
C GLU A 835 1.26 3.15 10.84
N SER A 836 1.22 3.23 9.51
CA SER A 836 0.57 2.22 8.65
C SER A 836 1.24 0.84 8.79
N GLY A 837 2.57 0.80 8.81
CA GLY A 837 3.33 -0.44 9.03
C GLY A 837 3.11 -1.04 10.42
N ALA A 838 3.12 -0.22 11.48
CA ALA A 838 2.84 -0.67 12.84
C ALA A 838 1.40 -1.15 13.01
N LYS A 839 0.43 -0.52 12.33
CA LYS A 839 -0.95 -1.00 12.27
C LYS A 839 -1.05 -2.37 11.62
N ALA A 840 -0.43 -2.54 10.44
CA ALA A 840 -0.46 -3.81 9.73
C ALA A 840 0.19 -4.95 10.56
N LEU A 841 1.29 -4.65 11.25
CA LEU A 841 1.92 -5.59 12.18
C LEU A 841 0.98 -5.94 13.34
N ASN A 842 0.34 -4.96 13.96
CA ASN A 842 -0.60 -5.20 15.06
C ASN A 842 -1.82 -6.02 14.62
N ASP A 843 -2.44 -5.67 13.48
CA ASP A 843 -3.58 -6.40 12.92
C ASP A 843 -3.17 -7.85 12.56
N GLY A 844 -1.96 -8.04 12.02
CA GLY A 844 -1.40 -9.36 11.73
C GLY A 844 -1.17 -10.19 13.00
N MET A 845 -0.69 -9.56 14.08
CA MET A 845 -0.51 -10.25 15.37
C MET A 845 -1.83 -10.60 16.04
N ILE A 846 -2.85 -9.73 15.96
CA ILE A 846 -4.22 -10.04 16.40
C ILE A 846 -4.75 -11.25 15.63
N LYS A 847 -4.56 -11.29 14.31
CA LYS A 847 -4.98 -12.42 13.48
C LYS A 847 -4.26 -13.70 13.85
N PHE A 848 -2.94 -13.65 13.99
CA PHE A 848 -2.12 -14.79 14.41
C PHE A 848 -2.57 -15.36 15.77
N ASN A 849 -2.86 -14.48 16.73
CA ASN A 849 -3.35 -14.88 18.05
C ASN A 849 -4.76 -15.47 17.98
N ASN A 850 -5.71 -14.78 17.34
CA ASN A 850 -7.13 -15.15 17.36
C ASN A 850 -7.46 -16.33 16.43
N GLU A 851 -6.91 -16.35 15.22
CA GLU A 851 -7.24 -17.37 14.21
C GLU A 851 -6.28 -18.56 14.23
N GLY A 852 -5.06 -18.37 14.75
CA GLY A 852 -4.06 -19.44 14.85
C GLY A 852 -4.01 -20.05 16.25
N ILE A 853 -3.42 -19.30 17.19
CA ILE A 853 -3.11 -19.82 18.54
C ILE A 853 -4.37 -20.09 19.35
N SER A 854 -5.37 -19.21 19.32
CA SER A 854 -6.61 -19.37 20.08
C SER A 854 -7.46 -20.52 19.54
N VAL A 855 -7.52 -20.73 18.22
CA VAL A 855 -8.21 -21.88 17.62
C VAL A 855 -7.53 -23.19 18.01
N LEU A 856 -6.21 -23.25 17.89
CA LEU A 856 -5.43 -24.45 18.24
C LEU A 856 -5.56 -24.79 19.74
N THR A 857 -5.44 -23.79 20.61
CA THR A 857 -5.55 -23.97 22.05
C THR A 857 -6.97 -24.29 22.49
N GLY A 858 -8.00 -23.70 21.86
CA GLY A 858 -9.40 -24.00 22.09
C GLY A 858 -9.79 -25.41 21.66
N ALA A 859 -9.51 -25.79 20.41
CA ALA A 859 -9.82 -27.11 19.87
C ALA A 859 -9.17 -28.25 20.67
N VAL A 860 -7.94 -28.06 21.14
CA VAL A 860 -7.25 -29.04 21.97
C VAL A 860 -7.77 -29.03 23.42
N ASN A 861 -7.98 -27.87 24.05
CA ASN A 861 -8.45 -27.85 25.44
C ASN A 861 -9.89 -28.36 25.62
N GLU A 862 -10.78 -28.06 24.67
CA GLU A 862 -12.19 -28.41 24.77
C GLU A 862 -12.45 -29.89 24.50
N ASN A 863 -11.78 -30.47 23.49
CA ASN A 863 -12.07 -31.82 23.02
C ASN A 863 -11.15 -32.91 23.61
N LEU A 864 -9.98 -32.55 24.15
CA LEU A 864 -9.03 -33.51 24.71
C LEU A 864 -9.60 -34.37 25.86
N PRO A 865 -10.39 -33.84 26.80
CA PRO A 865 -11.06 -34.66 27.82
C PRO A 865 -12.01 -35.70 27.21
N ASP A 866 -12.77 -35.34 26.19
CA ASP A 866 -13.73 -36.23 25.52
C ASP A 866 -13.03 -37.33 24.72
N ILE A 867 -11.91 -37.00 24.04
CA ILE A 867 -11.09 -37.97 23.31
C ILE A 867 -10.49 -39.00 24.28
N ILE A 868 -9.95 -38.55 25.42
CA ILE A 868 -9.35 -39.44 26.44
C ILE A 868 -10.42 -40.41 26.98
N GLU A 869 -11.62 -39.92 27.26
CA GLU A 869 -12.71 -40.74 27.79
C GLU A 869 -13.29 -41.71 26.74
N ASN A 870 -13.39 -41.30 25.47
CA ASN A 870 -13.69 -42.22 24.37
C ASN A 870 -12.64 -43.35 24.27
N PHE A 871 -11.34 -43.04 24.40
CA PHE A 871 -10.26 -44.03 24.39
C PHE A 871 -10.31 -45.00 25.57
N LYS A 872 -10.60 -44.50 26.79
CA LYS A 872 -10.80 -45.35 27.97
C LYS A 872 -11.98 -46.30 27.78
N ALA A 873 -13.11 -45.78 27.29
CA ALA A 873 -14.29 -46.59 27.03
C ALA A 873 -14.04 -47.66 25.95
N LEU A 874 -13.24 -47.35 24.93
CA LEU A 874 -12.80 -48.33 23.92
C LEU A 874 -11.87 -49.40 24.48
N ARG A 875 -10.91 -49.03 25.33
CA ARG A 875 -10.07 -50.00 26.05
C ARG A 875 -10.91 -50.93 26.91
N ASP A 876 -11.88 -50.40 27.64
CA ASP A 876 -12.75 -51.18 28.51
C ASP A 876 -13.66 -52.10 27.69
N ALA A 877 -14.19 -51.62 26.56
CA ALA A 877 -14.91 -52.44 25.58
C ALA A 877 -14.05 -53.59 25.03
N SER A 878 -12.76 -53.34 24.79
CA SER A 878 -11.81 -54.37 24.37
C SER A 878 -11.55 -55.41 25.46
N ARG A 879 -11.44 -55.00 26.73
CA ARG A 879 -11.21 -55.92 27.86
C ARG A 879 -12.41 -56.84 28.13
N GLU A 880 -13.62 -56.37 27.87
CA GLU A 880 -14.84 -57.15 28.03
C GLU A 880 -15.07 -58.17 26.91
N TYR A 881 -14.57 -57.90 25.70
CA TYR A 881 -14.64 -58.87 24.60
C TYR A 881 -13.45 -59.83 24.66
N ASN A 882 -13.55 -60.83 25.54
CA ASN A 882 -12.47 -61.76 25.89
C ASN A 882 -12.68 -63.19 25.37
N SER A 883 -13.85 -63.51 24.80
CA SER A 883 -14.14 -64.76 24.09
C SER A 883 -15.28 -64.61 23.08
N PHE A 884 -15.24 -65.42 22.02
CA PHE A 884 -16.25 -65.60 20.99
C PHE A 884 -17.23 -66.75 21.29
N SER A 885 -16.72 -67.93 21.69
CA SER A 885 -17.57 -69.11 21.98
C SER A 885 -18.13 -69.15 23.39
N GLY A 886 -17.64 -68.29 24.29
CA GLY A 886 -18.01 -68.25 25.70
C GLY A 886 -16.80 -68.48 26.59
N ILE A 887 -16.85 -67.97 27.82
CA ILE A 887 -15.80 -68.16 28.81
C ILE A 887 -16.40 -68.15 30.21
N SER A 888 -15.83 -68.95 31.12
CA SER A 888 -16.24 -68.99 32.52
C SER A 888 -15.84 -67.72 33.29
N ASP A 889 -16.68 -67.27 34.22
CA ASP A 889 -16.40 -66.12 35.11
C ASP A 889 -15.14 -66.30 35.99
N LYS A 890 -14.60 -67.52 36.07
CA LYS A 890 -13.37 -67.86 36.82
C LYS A 890 -12.14 -67.92 35.92
N MET A 891 -12.23 -67.41 34.70
CA MET A 891 -11.23 -67.56 33.67
C MET A 891 -11.06 -66.25 32.91
N ASP A 892 -9.81 -65.84 32.69
CA ASP A 892 -9.49 -64.72 31.81
C ASP A 892 -9.31 -65.23 30.38
N GLY A 893 -9.56 -64.39 29.38
CA GLY A 893 -9.54 -64.81 27.99
C GLY A 893 -8.95 -63.81 27.00
N SER A 894 -8.50 -64.33 25.87
CA SER A 894 -8.31 -63.56 24.65
C SER A 894 -8.84 -64.34 23.47
N VAL A 895 -9.26 -63.60 22.45
CA VAL A 895 -9.74 -64.16 21.20
C VAL A 895 -9.07 -63.48 20.01
N LYS A 896 -8.72 -64.30 19.01
CA LYS A 896 -8.27 -63.85 17.70
C LYS A 896 -9.00 -64.61 16.61
N PHE A 897 -9.27 -63.93 15.51
CA PHE A 897 -9.92 -64.50 14.34
C PHE A 897 -8.89 -64.59 13.21
N ILE A 898 -8.82 -65.73 12.56
CA ILE A 898 -7.93 -65.99 11.43
C ILE A 898 -8.80 -66.36 10.24
N TYR A 899 -8.98 -65.42 9.32
CA TYR A 899 -9.67 -65.65 8.06
C TYR A 899 -8.66 -66.22 7.08
N LEU A 900 -8.96 -67.40 6.58
CA LEU A 900 -8.19 -68.08 5.55
C LEU A 900 -9.03 -68.08 4.28
N VAL A 901 -8.71 -67.15 3.37
CA VAL A 901 -9.41 -67.01 2.10
C VAL A 901 -8.67 -67.84 1.07
N ASP A 902 -9.36 -68.81 0.47
CA ASP A 902 -8.77 -69.67 -0.54
C ASP A 902 -8.21 -68.86 -1.72
N GLY A 903 -7.00 -69.23 -2.15
CA GLY A 903 -6.44 -68.73 -3.39
C GLY A 903 -7.16 -69.27 -4.63
N THR A 904 -6.89 -68.66 -5.80
CA THR A 904 -7.40 -69.14 -7.09
C THR A 904 -6.66 -70.38 -7.62
N ASN A 905 -5.61 -70.82 -6.94
CA ASN A 905 -4.63 -71.83 -7.41
C ASN A 905 -5.03 -73.29 -7.17
N LYS A 906 -6.31 -73.57 -6.94
CA LYS A 906 -6.82 -74.95 -6.88
C LYS A 906 -7.01 -75.58 -8.26
#